data_AF-A0A8H3AHM2-F1
#
_entry.id   AF-A0A8H3AHM2-F1
#
_cell.length_a   1.000
_cell.length_b   1.000
_cell.length_c   1.000
_cell.angle_alpha   90.00
_cell.angle_beta   90.00
_cell.angle_gamma   90.00
#
_symmetry.space_group_name_H-M   'P 1'
#
loop_
_entity.id
_entity.type
_entity.pdbx_description
1 polymer ?
#
loop_
_entity_poly.entity_id
_entity_poly.type
_entity_poly.pdbx_seq_one_letter_code
_entity_poly.pdbx_strand_id
1 'polypeptide(L)'
;MATSTLTLPVDALSALPNASRASLSKSPATGIERSASPSRRHPRDHEAMEMNALGGKSTDSASASLAPEIPAWTMSTKKEWLSIMACCWCLFLAGWNDATTGPLLPTIQAHYGVNFTIVSMLFVSNCVGFVSAAVINSALLQVLAYSILAPALPFPVMCIAYAINGFGIALQDAQSNGFVAELPNNASAKMGLLHAVYGAGAFIAPLIATQFAQLPRWSFHYLTSLGVSVANAIVLLVVFKLRRQHEIMGLPDPNVAHSHTETHPSGTGNKYKEIFSSRAVQLMAFFIWVYVGVEVTIGGWIVTFVIEERGGGTSAGYISSGFFGEIGERRVVYLYCLLCIALELVIWLVPNIIGNAIAVSIVGMLLGEVRYKFVHMDNASDLWDRPLYPIAMNITGAIVPKRFGQAGSAVFPFMTGALAQKHSVRVLQPIPPAMAGGLYLLDYGAGNVRSLANSLAKIGYDFEWIKSPEDFDKAERLIFPGVGAFRSAIVHLTTSGLLEPLKAYIASGKPYFGICIGMQVLFESSTENPDTKGLGIIPATIEEFGREDKAVPHMGWNRAEPLQDDSAETGVGKSSAYYFVHSFRAPYDPLNEWAHSTTQYGQELFLASVRRGNVFATQFHPEKSGEAGLRVLKAWLSAPLNAVDGHAKAPVRVTRTPAPKDGFIRRVVACMDVRANDQGDLVVTKGDQYDVREKETGPQTQVDLTSGSSSRPSSPTRAVRNLGKPVALARAYYDAGADEICLLNITSFRSSPLRDQPMLAVVRAAAAETFVPLTIGGGIKDTVDPDGTPRTALEVAGTYFRAGADKVSIGSEAVVAVEAMLARPGQALAGTSPMETISHVYGRQAVVVSIDPRKVYVTDPAEHADELVIGKDAISARPEEKDKMWWYQATTQGGRTNRPLSVVQLAKGAERLGAGEILLNSIDRDGTNIGYDLDLIRLVKNAVKIPVVASSGAGKPANFVEVFEKTGVEAALAAGIFHRKEVMIPDVKAALDEARINVRK
;
A
#
# COMPACT_ATOMS: atom_id res chain seq x y z
N MET A 1 -17.54 -44.68 30.59
CA MET A 1 -16.69 -45.61 29.82
C MET A 1 -15.34 -44.92 29.66
N ALA A 2 -14.40 -45.15 30.57
CA ALA A 2 -13.45 -46.27 30.54
C ALA A 2 -12.37 -46.00 29.46
N THR A 3 -11.20 -45.43 29.85
CA THR A 3 -9.92 -46.09 30.25
C THR A 3 -8.96 -46.28 29.04
N SER A 4 -7.83 -45.56 28.98
CA SER A 4 -6.44 -45.97 29.34
C SER A 4 -5.92 -47.17 28.54
N THR A 5 -4.75 -47.16 27.88
CA THR A 5 -3.39 -47.47 28.42
C THR A 5 -2.33 -47.25 27.30
N LEU A 6 -1.16 -46.62 27.48
CA LEU A 6 0.09 -47.01 28.18
C LEU A 6 0.76 -48.29 27.64
N THR A 7 1.91 -48.18 26.93
CA THR A 7 3.25 -48.81 27.20
C THR A 7 4.17 -48.91 25.95
N LEU A 8 5.46 -48.58 26.13
CA LEU A 8 6.67 -48.81 25.27
C LEU A 8 7.05 -50.33 25.23
N PRO A 9 8.25 -50.86 24.79
CA PRO A 9 9.47 -50.35 24.10
C PRO A 9 10.14 -51.37 23.08
N VAL A 10 11.41 -51.11 22.66
CA VAL A 10 12.55 -52.05 22.32
C VAL A 10 12.77 -52.65 20.89
N ASP A 11 13.99 -52.38 20.34
CA ASP A 11 14.92 -53.07 19.40
C ASP A 11 14.44 -53.61 18.01
N ALA A 12 15.23 -53.71 16.93
CA ALA A 12 16.69 -53.81 16.68
C ALA A 12 17.01 -53.26 15.25
N LEU A 13 18.07 -52.49 14.97
CA LEU A 13 19.52 -52.79 14.91
C LEU A 13 19.93 -53.94 13.95
N SER A 14 20.44 -53.59 12.76
CA SER A 14 21.67 -54.17 12.18
C SER A 14 22.02 -53.60 10.79
N ALA A 15 22.88 -52.59 10.78
CA ALA A 15 23.92 -52.39 9.76
C ALA A 15 25.03 -51.53 10.37
N LEU A 16 25.91 -52.22 11.11
CA LEU A 16 27.21 -51.81 11.63
C LEU A 16 28.25 -51.68 10.47
N PRO A 17 29.53 -51.32 10.70
CA PRO A 17 30.10 -50.31 11.61
C PRO A 17 31.35 -49.57 11.04
N ASN A 18 31.77 -48.46 11.66
CA ASN A 18 33.00 -48.45 12.48
C ASN A 18 33.27 -47.11 13.18
N ALA A 19 33.43 -47.22 14.50
CA ALA A 19 33.91 -46.23 15.46
C ALA A 19 35.44 -46.02 15.27
N SER A 20 36.11 -44.98 15.79
CA SER A 20 36.25 -44.71 17.22
C SER A 20 37.23 -43.55 17.48
N ARG A 21 37.10 -43.00 18.70
CA ARG A 21 38.04 -42.12 19.40
C ARG A 21 39.36 -42.84 19.77
N ALA A 22 40.36 -42.00 20.04
CA ALA A 22 41.47 -42.13 21.00
C ALA A 22 42.85 -42.56 20.46
N SER A 23 43.88 -41.73 20.69
CA SER A 23 45.01 -42.13 21.54
C SER A 23 45.96 -40.96 21.84
N LEU A 24 46.30 -40.85 23.13
CA LEU A 24 47.59 -40.37 23.63
C LEU A 24 48.48 -41.60 23.76
N SER A 25 49.69 -41.61 23.18
CA SER A 25 50.85 -42.32 23.76
C SER A 25 52.17 -41.80 23.17
N LYS A 26 53.21 -41.87 24.01
CA LYS A 26 54.50 -41.18 23.96
C LYS A 26 55.61 -42.02 23.31
N SER A 27 56.55 -41.32 22.62
CA SER A 27 58.04 -41.46 22.70
C SER A 27 58.68 -42.75 22.12
N PRO A 28 60.04 -42.88 21.93
CA PRO A 28 61.20 -41.94 21.91
C PRO A 28 62.09 -42.06 20.64
N ALA A 29 63.17 -41.23 20.58
CA ALA A 29 64.53 -41.49 20.04
C ALA A 29 65.07 -40.30 19.22
N THR A 30 65.88 -39.38 19.78
CA THR A 30 67.37 -39.38 19.88
C THR A 30 68.07 -39.37 18.52
N GLY A 31 68.93 -38.41 18.15
CA GLY A 31 69.50 -37.28 18.89
C GLY A 31 70.52 -36.48 18.07
N ILE A 32 71.32 -35.71 18.82
CA ILE A 32 72.55 -34.96 18.49
C ILE A 32 72.39 -33.44 18.23
N GLU A 33 72.63 -32.69 19.33
CA GLU A 33 73.53 -31.51 19.53
C GLU A 33 73.63 -30.41 18.45
N ARG A 34 73.74 -29.08 18.73
CA ARG A 34 74.04 -28.30 19.95
C ARG A 34 73.77 -26.79 19.69
N SER A 35 73.51 -26.08 20.79
CA SER A 35 73.85 -24.67 21.11
C SER A 35 72.76 -23.57 21.14
N ALA A 36 72.59 -23.07 22.38
CA ALA A 36 72.32 -21.71 22.86
C ALA A 36 71.01 -20.95 22.55
N SER A 37 70.31 -20.61 23.64
CA SER A 37 69.16 -19.70 23.80
C SER A 37 69.61 -18.23 24.03
N PRO A 38 68.71 -17.26 24.32
CA PRO A 38 67.48 -16.87 23.62
C PRO A 38 67.41 -15.34 23.38
N SER A 39 67.01 -14.87 22.20
CA SER A 39 66.27 -13.59 22.08
C SER A 39 65.61 -13.45 20.70
N ARG A 40 64.27 -13.47 20.69
CA ARG A 40 63.46 -13.07 19.54
C ARG A 40 63.27 -11.55 19.57
N ARG A 41 63.90 -10.83 18.64
CA ARG A 41 63.40 -9.58 18.03
C ARG A 41 63.73 -9.60 16.53
N HIS A 42 62.71 -9.25 15.72
CA HIS A 42 62.67 -8.84 14.30
C HIS A 42 63.87 -9.09 13.36
N PRO A 43 63.62 -9.53 12.11
CA PRO A 43 63.72 -8.60 10.97
C PRO A 43 62.71 -8.89 9.80
N ARG A 44 62.20 -7.85 9.11
CA ARG A 44 62.59 -7.33 7.76
C ARG A 44 62.03 -8.16 6.59
N ASP A 45 61.84 -7.69 5.36
CA ASP A 45 61.69 -6.41 4.65
C ASP A 45 61.50 -6.85 3.18
N HIS A 46 60.79 -6.07 2.37
CA HIS A 46 61.05 -5.84 0.94
C HIS A 46 60.43 -4.46 0.62
N GLU A 47 61.26 -3.41 0.52
CA GLU A 47 61.77 -2.81 -0.75
C GLU A 47 60.65 -2.16 -1.59
N ALA A 48 60.43 -0.84 -1.52
CA ALA A 48 61.16 0.28 -2.15
C ALA A 48 60.77 0.55 -3.63
N MET A 49 60.16 1.72 -3.88
CA MET A 49 60.46 2.55 -5.06
C MET A 49 60.27 4.03 -4.70
N GLU A 50 61.32 4.81 -4.97
CA GLU A 50 61.62 6.16 -4.52
C GLU A 50 60.77 7.27 -5.17
N MET A 51 60.72 8.45 -4.54
CA MET A 51 61.35 9.62 -5.15
C MET A 51 61.73 10.70 -4.12
N ASN A 52 62.91 11.27 -4.36
CA ASN A 52 63.83 11.92 -3.43
C ASN A 52 63.42 13.26 -2.83
N ALA A 53 64.03 13.51 -1.67
CA ALA A 53 64.34 14.84 -1.17
C ALA A 53 65.34 15.58 -2.08
N LEU A 54 65.03 16.84 -2.37
CA LEU A 54 66.01 17.94 -2.52
C LEU A 54 65.82 18.77 -1.25
N GLY A 55 66.80 19.22 -0.49
CA GLY A 55 68.24 19.37 -0.65
C GLY A 55 68.62 20.34 0.48
N GLY A 56 69.72 20.08 1.16
CA GLY A 56 70.07 20.80 2.39
C GLY A 56 70.30 22.29 2.23
N LYS A 57 70.12 23.02 3.33
CA LYS A 57 71.21 23.73 4.03
C LYS A 57 70.65 24.43 5.26
N SER A 58 71.20 24.04 6.40
CA SER A 58 71.26 24.87 7.59
C SER A 58 72.11 26.11 7.30
N THR A 59 71.54 27.29 7.50
CA THR A 59 72.28 28.52 7.85
C THR A 59 71.47 29.28 8.88
N ASP A 60 72.06 29.38 10.08
CA ASP A 60 72.02 30.50 11.02
C ASP A 60 70.66 31.01 11.56
N SER A 61 70.51 31.47 12.79
CA SER A 61 71.19 31.32 14.07
C SER A 61 70.32 32.12 15.03
N ALA A 62 70.02 31.55 16.19
CA ALA A 62 69.72 32.23 17.45
C ALA A 62 68.64 33.36 17.48
N SER A 63 67.45 33.00 17.98
CA SER A 63 66.85 33.72 19.10
C SER A 63 66.12 32.72 20.00
N ALA A 64 66.85 32.13 20.96
CA ALA A 64 66.25 31.40 22.07
C ALA A 64 65.62 32.42 23.03
N SER A 65 64.33 32.70 22.86
CA SER A 65 63.50 33.38 23.85
C SER A 65 62.74 32.32 24.64
N LEU A 66 62.89 32.37 25.97
CA LEU A 66 62.27 31.47 26.95
C LEU A 66 60.80 31.15 26.64
N ALA A 67 60.47 29.87 26.55
CA ALA A 67 59.10 29.40 26.64
C ALA A 67 58.63 29.52 28.12
N PRO A 68 57.42 30.05 28.38
CA PRO A 68 56.89 30.12 29.74
C PRO A 68 56.59 28.71 30.28
N GLU A 69 57.04 28.44 31.50
CA GLU A 69 56.75 27.21 32.26
C GLU A 69 55.24 27.03 32.44
N ILE A 70 54.73 25.84 32.12
CA ILE A 70 53.33 25.44 32.35
C ILE A 70 53.12 25.30 33.87
N PRO A 71 52.07 25.89 34.48
CA PRO A 71 51.84 25.81 35.92
C PRO A 71 51.73 24.36 36.40
N ALA A 72 52.43 24.03 37.50
CA ALA A 72 52.48 22.69 38.07
C ALA A 72 51.10 22.23 38.58
N TRP A 73 50.56 21.17 37.97
CA TRP A 73 49.35 20.47 38.43
C TRP A 73 49.59 19.81 39.80
N THR A 74 48.84 20.20 40.83
CA THR A 74 49.10 19.80 42.23
C THR A 74 48.16 18.73 42.80
N MET A 75 47.24 18.17 42.01
CA MET A 75 46.32 17.13 42.50
C MET A 75 47.01 15.76 42.62
N SER A 76 46.70 15.00 43.68
CA SER A 76 47.15 13.61 43.77
C SER A 76 46.25 12.69 42.96
N THR A 77 46.81 11.64 42.35
CA THR A 77 46.09 10.64 41.55
C THR A 77 44.90 10.02 42.28
N LYS A 78 44.98 9.88 43.62
CA LYS A 78 43.86 9.38 44.44
C LYS A 78 42.69 10.37 44.48
N LYS A 79 42.95 11.67 44.65
CA LYS A 79 41.91 12.71 44.67
C LYS A 79 41.29 12.91 43.29
N GLU A 80 42.08 12.77 42.24
CA GLU A 80 41.62 12.80 40.85
C GLU A 80 40.61 11.67 40.59
N TRP A 81 40.95 10.42 40.88
CA TRP A 81 40.02 9.29 40.70
C TRP A 81 38.78 9.39 41.59
N LEU A 82 38.91 9.88 42.83
CA LEU A 82 37.73 10.14 43.69
C LEU A 82 36.78 11.19 43.09
N SER A 83 37.32 12.23 42.45
CA SER A 83 36.53 13.26 41.78
C SER A 83 35.86 12.75 40.52
N ILE A 84 36.55 11.90 39.74
CA ILE A 84 35.99 11.21 38.58
C ILE A 84 34.85 10.28 39.01
N MET A 85 35.04 9.47 40.07
CA MET A 85 33.99 8.58 40.58
C MET A 85 32.75 9.35 41.05
N ALA A 86 32.91 10.54 41.65
CA ALA A 86 31.80 11.40 42.01
C ALA A 86 31.04 11.93 40.77
N CYS A 87 31.77 12.32 39.72
CA CYS A 87 31.16 12.71 38.44
C CYS A 87 30.45 11.53 37.75
N CYS A 88 31.03 10.33 37.81
CA CYS A 88 30.40 9.10 37.32
C CYS A 88 29.09 8.80 38.03
N TRP A 89 29.02 9.01 39.35
CA TRP A 89 27.79 8.83 40.11
C TRP A 89 26.69 9.85 39.75
N CYS A 90 27.06 11.08 39.36
CA CYS A 90 26.11 12.06 38.82
C CYS A 90 25.53 11.60 37.47
N LEU A 91 26.38 11.10 36.57
CA LEU A 91 25.98 10.62 35.25
C LEU A 91 25.19 9.32 35.32
N PHE A 92 25.48 8.46 36.30
CA PHE A 92 24.65 7.31 36.63
C PHE A 92 23.20 7.73 36.95
N LEU A 93 23.04 8.75 37.81
CA LEU A 93 21.73 9.26 38.19
C LEU A 93 21.00 9.94 37.01
N ALA A 94 21.73 10.60 36.11
CA ALA A 94 21.17 11.14 34.87
C ALA A 94 20.62 10.02 33.96
N GLY A 95 21.40 8.95 33.72
CA GLY A 95 20.95 7.81 32.94
C GLY A 95 19.77 7.07 33.59
N TRP A 96 19.79 6.95 34.93
CA TRP A 96 18.69 6.38 35.70
C TRP A 96 17.37 7.14 35.48
N ASN A 97 17.43 8.48 35.50
CA ASN A 97 16.26 9.32 35.29
C ASN A 97 15.65 9.13 33.89
N ASP A 98 16.49 9.17 32.86
CA ASP A 98 16.03 9.21 31.48
C ASP A 98 15.39 7.88 31.05
N ALA A 99 15.93 6.76 31.52
CA ALA A 99 15.38 5.43 31.22
C ALA A 99 14.21 5.00 32.14
N THR A 100 14.01 5.68 33.28
CA THR A 100 12.89 5.40 34.19
C THR A 100 11.52 5.74 33.58
N THR A 101 11.47 6.80 32.78
CA THR A 101 10.18 7.37 32.34
C THR A 101 9.42 6.42 31.42
N GLY A 102 10.09 5.76 30.46
CA GLY A 102 9.47 4.87 29.46
C GLY A 102 8.58 3.78 30.07
N PRO A 103 9.11 2.88 30.91
CA PRO A 103 8.33 1.80 31.53
C PRO A 103 7.18 2.26 32.43
N LEU A 104 7.25 3.47 32.99
CA LEU A 104 6.21 4.02 33.87
C LEU A 104 5.11 4.77 33.10
N LEU A 105 5.32 5.14 31.83
CA LEU A 105 4.34 5.89 31.03
C LEU A 105 2.96 5.22 31.00
N PRO A 106 2.81 3.91 30.74
CA PRO A 106 1.48 3.27 30.72
C PRO A 106 0.79 3.33 32.08
N THR A 107 1.54 3.17 33.17
CA THR A 107 1.00 3.24 34.54
C THR A 107 0.59 4.66 34.92
N ILE A 108 1.37 5.67 34.52
CA ILE A 108 1.04 7.09 34.70
C ILE A 108 -0.24 7.45 33.93
N GLN A 109 -0.37 6.97 32.69
CA GLN A 109 -1.57 7.15 31.86
C GLN A 109 -2.81 6.57 32.54
N ALA A 110 -2.71 5.32 33.02
CA ALA A 110 -3.80 4.63 33.70
C ALA A 110 -4.18 5.29 35.04
N HIS A 111 -3.20 5.77 35.81
CA HIS A 111 -3.45 6.36 37.12
C HIS A 111 -4.10 7.75 37.07
N TYR A 112 -3.68 8.61 36.14
CA TYR A 112 -4.19 9.98 36.03
C TYR A 112 -5.30 10.15 34.98
N GLY A 113 -5.62 9.12 34.19
CA GLY A 113 -6.67 9.18 33.15
C GLY A 113 -6.35 10.15 32.01
N VAL A 114 -5.08 10.25 31.64
CA VAL A 114 -4.54 11.25 30.72
C VAL A 114 -4.16 10.64 29.36
N ASN A 115 -4.40 11.38 28.28
CA ASN A 115 -4.11 10.93 26.91
C ASN A 115 -2.61 11.06 26.55
N PHE A 116 -2.21 10.46 25.43
CA PHE A 116 -0.82 10.44 24.94
C PHE A 116 -0.18 11.83 24.83
N THR A 117 -0.92 12.83 24.35
CA THR A 117 -0.43 14.22 24.22
C THR A 117 -0.17 14.85 25.59
N ILE A 118 -1.08 14.67 26.54
CA ILE A 118 -0.95 15.24 27.88
C ILE A 118 0.23 14.59 28.61
N VAL A 119 0.38 13.27 28.54
CA VAL A 119 1.53 12.58 29.17
C VAL A 119 2.86 12.97 28.53
N SER A 120 2.88 13.26 27.23
CA SER A 120 4.08 13.76 26.54
C SER A 120 4.59 15.10 27.09
N MET A 121 3.75 15.86 27.82
CA MET A 121 4.20 17.10 28.48
C MET A 121 5.26 16.85 29.55
N LEU A 122 5.45 15.60 30.02
CA LEU A 122 6.55 15.24 30.91
C LEU A 122 7.92 15.43 30.21
N PHE A 123 8.05 15.02 28.95
CA PHE A 123 9.26 15.21 28.15
C PHE A 123 9.51 16.70 27.86
N VAL A 124 8.47 17.44 27.52
CA VAL A 124 8.53 18.89 27.29
C VAL A 124 8.98 19.63 28.56
N SER A 125 8.38 19.29 29.71
CA SER A 125 8.72 19.90 31.00
C SER A 125 10.17 19.64 31.39
N ASN A 126 10.67 18.41 31.20
CA ASN A 126 12.06 18.06 31.44
C ASN A 126 13.03 18.89 30.55
N CYS A 127 12.70 19.08 29.27
CA CYS A 127 13.48 19.92 28.37
C CYS A 127 13.46 21.40 28.76
N VAL A 128 12.31 21.95 29.16
CA VAL A 128 12.22 23.34 29.63
C VAL A 128 13.12 23.55 30.85
N GLY A 129 13.13 22.60 31.77
CA GLY A 129 14.07 22.57 32.89
C GLY A 129 15.53 22.58 32.43
N PHE A 130 15.88 21.71 31.49
CA PHE A 130 17.24 21.56 31.02
C PHE A 130 17.78 22.81 30.30
N VAL A 131 16.96 23.46 29.48
CA VAL A 131 17.35 24.66 28.72
C VAL A 131 17.49 25.89 29.61
N SER A 132 16.77 25.95 30.73
CA SER A 132 16.76 27.10 31.66
C SER A 132 17.90 27.10 32.70
N ALA A 133 18.76 26.07 32.71
CA ALA A 133 19.85 25.92 33.67
C ALA A 133 20.90 27.05 33.59
N ALA A 134 20.87 28.01 34.53
CA ALA A 134 21.86 29.09 34.59
C ALA A 134 22.35 29.54 35.99
N VAL A 135 21.72 29.28 37.16
CA VAL A 135 22.13 30.05 38.39
C VAL A 135 22.06 29.34 39.78
N ILE A 136 21.88 28.01 39.97
CA ILE A 136 21.71 27.44 41.35
C ILE A 136 22.45 26.11 41.55
N ASN A 137 22.84 25.75 42.79
CA ASN A 137 23.46 24.45 43.13
C ASN A 137 22.59 23.24 42.69
N SER A 138 23.20 22.24 42.05
CA SER A 138 22.56 21.27 41.15
C SER A 138 22.02 19.99 41.82
N ALA A 139 22.59 19.56 42.95
CA ALA A 139 22.23 18.30 43.59
C ALA A 139 20.97 18.37 44.47
N LEU A 140 20.73 19.51 45.12
CA LEU A 140 19.57 19.71 46.00
C LEU A 140 18.25 19.83 45.22
N LEU A 141 18.32 20.27 43.97
CA LEU A 141 17.15 20.41 43.10
C LEU A 141 16.58 19.05 42.67
N GLN A 142 17.44 18.05 42.44
CA GLN A 142 16.97 16.68 42.16
C GLN A 142 16.34 16.03 43.39
N VAL A 143 16.91 16.23 44.58
CA VAL A 143 16.32 15.76 45.86
C VAL A 143 14.93 16.37 46.05
N LEU A 144 14.78 17.68 45.77
CA LEU A 144 13.50 18.37 45.82
C LEU A 144 12.51 17.80 44.79
N ALA A 145 12.94 17.60 43.55
CA ALA A 145 12.09 17.06 42.50
C ALA A 145 11.56 15.65 42.82
N TYR A 146 12.44 14.73 43.25
CA TYR A 146 12.02 13.36 43.61
C TYR A 146 11.14 13.33 44.87
N SER A 147 11.34 14.27 45.81
CA SER A 147 10.47 14.43 46.98
C SER A 147 9.04 14.85 46.60
N ILE A 148 8.88 15.63 45.54
CA ILE A 148 7.57 16.05 44.99
C ILE A 148 6.93 14.92 44.16
N LEU A 149 7.74 14.07 43.52
CA LEU A 149 7.25 12.94 42.70
C LEU A 149 6.79 11.73 43.54
N ALA A 150 7.38 11.49 44.71
CA ALA A 150 7.06 10.34 45.56
C ALA A 150 5.58 10.25 46.01
N PRO A 151 4.89 11.35 46.38
CA PRO A 151 3.49 11.30 46.80
C PRO A 151 2.46 11.17 45.66
N ALA A 152 2.88 11.13 44.39
CA ALA A 152 1.98 11.10 43.22
C ALA A 152 0.93 12.23 43.21
N LEU A 153 1.37 13.48 43.38
CA LEU A 153 0.53 14.68 43.33
C LEU A 153 -0.14 14.86 41.94
N PRO A 154 -1.13 15.78 41.79
CA PRO A 154 -1.83 15.98 40.51
C PRO A 154 -0.87 16.22 39.33
N PHE A 155 -1.27 15.76 38.13
CA PHE A 155 -0.42 15.73 36.94
C PHE A 155 0.31 17.06 36.59
N PRO A 156 -0.28 18.26 36.74
CA PRO A 156 0.46 19.52 36.54
C PRO A 156 1.62 19.73 37.51
N VAL A 157 1.48 19.28 38.76
CA VAL A 157 2.54 19.34 39.78
C VAL A 157 3.67 18.37 39.42
N MET A 158 3.32 17.21 38.86
CA MET A 158 4.30 16.25 38.32
C MET A 158 5.11 16.86 37.16
N CYS A 159 4.48 17.61 36.26
CA CYS A 159 5.17 18.33 35.18
C CYS A 159 6.17 19.36 35.74
N ILE A 160 5.78 20.14 36.76
CA ILE A 160 6.67 21.10 37.42
C ILE A 160 7.86 20.39 38.06
N ALA A 161 7.63 19.25 38.73
CA ALA A 161 8.70 18.46 39.32
C ALA A 161 9.67 17.90 38.26
N TYR A 162 9.17 17.45 37.11
CA TYR A 162 10.00 17.04 35.96
C TYR A 162 10.83 18.19 35.40
N ALA A 163 10.30 19.42 35.38
CA ALA A 163 11.08 20.60 34.99
C ALA A 163 12.20 20.93 35.99
N ILE A 164 11.92 20.85 37.30
CA ILE A 164 12.95 21.04 38.34
C ILE A 164 14.03 19.95 38.22
N ASN A 165 13.64 18.71 37.94
CA ASN A 165 14.56 17.59 37.77
C ASN A 165 15.47 17.79 36.54
N GLY A 166 14.89 18.16 35.39
CA GLY A 166 15.62 18.44 34.16
C GLY A 166 16.64 19.56 34.32
N PHE A 167 16.30 20.60 35.08
CA PHE A 167 17.24 21.67 35.44
C PHE A 167 18.43 21.14 36.25
N GLY A 168 18.17 20.31 37.26
CA GLY A 168 19.21 19.71 38.10
C GLY A 168 20.16 18.80 37.31
N ILE A 169 19.60 17.97 36.42
CA ILE A 169 20.36 17.07 35.54
C ILE A 169 21.24 17.87 34.58
N ALA A 170 20.71 18.91 33.93
CA ALA A 170 21.46 19.73 32.98
C ALA A 170 22.71 20.35 33.60
N LEU A 171 22.58 20.83 34.84
CA LEU A 171 23.69 21.48 35.51
C LEU A 171 24.74 20.47 36.00
N GLN A 172 24.33 19.31 36.51
CA GLN A 172 25.26 18.25 36.88
C GLN A 172 26.00 17.70 35.65
N ASP A 173 25.29 17.47 34.55
CA ASP A 173 25.90 17.00 33.31
C ASP A 173 26.91 18.01 32.76
N ALA A 174 26.55 19.30 32.68
CA ALA A 174 27.47 20.34 32.22
C ALA A 174 28.72 20.47 33.12
N GLN A 175 28.54 20.42 34.45
CA GLN A 175 29.64 20.55 35.41
C GLN A 175 30.57 19.33 35.41
N SER A 176 30.02 18.12 35.41
CA SER A 176 30.80 16.87 35.40
C SER A 176 31.61 16.71 34.11
N ASN A 177 31.01 17.04 32.96
CA ASN A 177 31.72 16.96 31.68
C ASN A 177 32.79 18.04 31.55
N GLY A 178 32.50 19.28 31.95
CA GLY A 178 33.49 20.36 31.95
C GLY A 178 34.68 20.06 32.88
N PHE A 179 34.42 19.48 34.06
CA PHE A 179 35.46 19.10 35.02
C PHE A 179 36.38 18.00 34.47
N VAL A 180 35.84 16.94 33.85
CA VAL A 180 36.64 15.82 33.33
C VAL A 180 37.39 16.20 32.05
N ALA A 181 36.83 17.10 31.22
CA ALA A 181 37.47 17.60 30.01
C ALA A 181 38.76 18.42 30.28
N GLU A 182 38.85 19.06 31.45
CA GLU A 182 40.01 19.87 31.85
C GLU A 182 41.13 19.05 32.53
N LEU A 183 40.96 17.73 32.69
CA LEU A 183 41.99 16.88 33.31
C LEU A 183 43.15 16.58 32.34
N PRO A 184 44.42 16.78 32.74
CA PRO A 184 45.57 16.73 31.82
C PRO A 184 45.94 15.33 31.33
N ASN A 185 45.50 14.26 32.01
CA ASN A 185 45.89 12.88 31.71
C ASN A 185 44.72 12.07 31.14
N ASN A 186 44.84 11.55 29.91
CA ASN A 186 43.87 10.63 29.30
C ASN A 186 42.40 11.09 29.42
N ALA A 187 42.13 12.38 29.21
CA ALA A 187 40.80 12.98 29.30
C ALA A 187 39.77 12.22 28.46
N SER A 188 40.11 11.84 27.22
CA SER A 188 39.23 11.09 26.32
C SER A 188 38.79 9.73 26.90
N ALA A 189 39.70 8.96 27.50
CA ALA A 189 39.36 7.67 28.11
C ALA A 189 38.52 7.85 29.39
N LYS A 190 38.78 8.92 30.17
CA LYS A 190 38.01 9.26 31.37
C LYS A 190 36.61 9.77 31.03
N MET A 191 36.47 10.55 29.97
CA MET A 191 35.18 10.96 29.40
C MET A 191 34.40 9.72 28.90
N GLY A 192 35.09 8.75 28.28
CA GLY A 192 34.46 7.49 27.88
C GLY A 192 33.94 6.68 29.07
N LEU A 193 34.71 6.61 30.16
CA LEU A 193 34.25 5.99 31.41
C LEU A 193 33.03 6.70 32.00
N LEU A 194 33.01 8.03 31.96
CA LEU A 194 31.91 8.87 32.47
C LEU A 194 30.58 8.55 31.74
N HIS A 195 30.60 8.43 30.41
CA HIS A 195 29.41 8.10 29.62
C HIS A 195 29.02 6.61 29.67
N ALA A 196 29.99 5.70 29.81
CA ALA A 196 29.68 4.29 30.05
C ALA A 196 28.88 4.08 31.35
N VAL A 197 29.16 4.86 32.38
CA VAL A 197 28.40 4.83 33.65
C VAL A 197 27.00 5.43 33.50
N TYR A 198 26.82 6.42 32.62
CA TYR A 198 25.48 6.88 32.23
C TYR A 198 24.65 5.75 31.59
N GLY A 199 25.26 5.00 30.65
CA GLY A 199 24.62 3.82 30.04
C GLY A 199 24.25 2.75 31.08
N ALA A 200 25.12 2.50 32.06
CA ALA A 200 24.82 1.57 33.16
C ALA A 200 23.61 2.02 34.00
N GLY A 201 23.44 3.32 34.24
CA GLY A 201 22.25 3.86 34.90
C GLY A 201 20.99 3.65 34.06
N ALA A 202 21.08 3.91 32.76
CA ALA A 202 19.98 3.73 31.80
C ALA A 202 19.58 2.26 31.59
N PHE A 203 20.51 1.32 31.76
CA PHE A 203 20.24 -0.13 31.71
C PHE A 203 19.48 -0.64 32.94
N ILE A 204 19.89 -0.19 34.14
CA ILE A 204 19.36 -0.68 35.42
C ILE A 204 17.97 -0.09 35.74
N ALA A 205 17.74 1.17 35.40
CA ALA A 205 16.50 1.87 35.75
C ALA A 205 15.23 1.18 35.23
N PRO A 206 15.13 0.75 33.95
CA PRO A 206 13.92 0.07 33.46
C PRO A 206 13.65 -1.27 34.14
N LEU A 207 14.68 -2.02 34.56
CA LEU A 207 14.51 -3.29 35.28
C LEU A 207 13.76 -3.07 36.60
N ILE A 208 14.10 -1.99 37.31
CA ILE A 208 13.51 -1.64 38.59
C ILE A 208 12.15 -0.97 38.40
N ALA A 209 12.05 -0.01 37.47
CA ALA A 209 10.81 0.69 37.15
C ALA A 209 9.69 -0.27 36.71
N THR A 210 10.02 -1.30 35.92
CA THR A 210 9.06 -2.33 35.47
C THR A 210 8.46 -3.11 36.63
N GLN A 211 9.24 -3.39 37.69
CA GLN A 211 8.73 -4.06 38.88
C GLN A 211 7.80 -3.16 39.69
N PHE A 212 8.16 -1.88 39.86
CA PHE A 212 7.30 -0.91 40.55
C PHE A 212 6.03 -0.57 39.77
N ALA A 213 6.07 -0.60 38.43
CA ALA A 213 4.91 -0.36 37.57
C ALA A 213 3.75 -1.36 37.81
N GLN A 214 4.06 -2.55 38.32
CA GLN A 214 3.09 -3.62 38.62
C GLN A 214 2.47 -3.49 40.02
N LEU A 215 3.02 -2.64 40.89
CA LEU A 215 2.52 -2.45 42.25
C LEU A 215 1.47 -1.34 42.28
N PRO A 216 0.46 -1.43 43.19
CA PRO A 216 -0.58 -0.41 43.32
C PRO A 216 -0.02 0.97 43.76
N ARG A 217 1.19 1.01 44.33
CA ARG A 217 1.92 2.24 44.68
C ARG A 217 3.16 2.39 43.80
N TRP A 218 2.95 2.54 42.50
CA TRP A 218 4.02 2.69 41.50
C TRP A 218 4.96 3.88 41.76
N SER A 219 4.47 4.95 42.41
CA SER A 219 5.26 6.15 42.73
C SER A 219 6.39 5.91 43.73
N PHE A 220 6.43 4.76 44.40
CA PHE A 220 7.52 4.37 45.30
C PHE A 220 8.86 4.19 44.58
N HIS A 221 8.86 4.03 43.26
CA HIS A 221 10.08 4.12 42.45
C HIS A 221 10.84 5.46 42.66
N TYR A 222 10.11 6.56 42.86
CA TYR A 222 10.71 7.86 43.12
C TYR A 222 11.33 7.98 44.52
N LEU A 223 10.94 7.13 45.49
CA LEU A 223 11.64 7.04 46.79
C LEU A 223 13.01 6.36 46.63
N THR A 224 13.10 5.34 45.78
CA THR A 224 14.38 4.73 45.40
C THR A 224 15.26 5.77 44.70
N SER A 225 14.69 6.52 43.76
CA SER A 225 15.38 7.60 43.04
C SER A 225 15.83 8.73 43.97
N LEU A 226 15.01 9.07 44.98
CA LEU A 226 15.35 10.01 46.05
C LEU A 226 16.55 9.52 46.87
N GLY A 227 16.58 8.23 47.23
CA GLY A 227 17.71 7.63 47.95
C GLY A 227 19.02 7.73 47.16
N VAL A 228 18.99 7.42 45.86
CA VAL A 228 20.16 7.56 44.96
C VAL A 228 20.59 9.03 44.85
N SER A 229 19.63 9.96 44.74
CA SER A 229 19.91 11.41 44.67
C SER A 229 20.50 11.98 45.97
N VAL A 230 20.03 11.55 47.14
CA VAL A 230 20.60 11.93 48.43
C VAL A 230 22.02 11.38 48.58
N ALA A 231 22.26 10.14 48.18
CA ALA A 231 23.61 9.57 48.12
C ALA A 231 24.53 10.40 47.20
N ASN A 232 24.03 10.83 46.03
CA ASN A 232 24.76 11.70 45.13
C ASN A 232 25.13 13.05 45.76
N ALA A 233 24.17 13.70 46.42
CA ALA A 233 24.43 14.95 47.14
C ALA A 233 25.50 14.79 48.23
N ILE A 234 25.46 13.69 48.99
CA ILE A 234 26.47 13.39 50.02
C ILE A 234 27.85 13.16 49.40
N VAL A 235 27.94 12.37 48.33
CA VAL A 235 29.21 12.10 47.62
C VAL A 235 29.82 13.40 47.11
N LEU A 236 29.02 14.27 46.48
CA LEU A 236 29.46 15.57 45.99
C LEU A 236 29.94 16.48 47.13
N LEU A 237 29.21 16.51 48.26
CA LEU A 237 29.59 17.31 49.43
C LEU A 237 30.90 16.82 50.07
N VAL A 238 31.10 15.50 50.17
CA VAL A 238 32.31 14.91 50.77
C VAL A 238 33.53 15.10 49.89
N VAL A 239 33.38 14.92 48.57
CA VAL A 239 34.48 14.95 47.60
C VAL A 239 34.89 16.39 47.26
N PHE A 240 33.92 17.26 46.95
CA PHE A 240 34.21 18.63 46.50
C PHE A 240 34.19 19.67 47.63
N LYS A 241 33.61 19.37 48.79
CA LYS A 241 33.60 20.24 49.98
C LYS A 241 33.20 21.70 49.71
N LEU A 242 32.30 21.94 48.75
CA LEU A 242 31.88 23.27 48.29
C LEU A 242 33.03 24.18 47.81
N ARG A 243 34.17 23.60 47.42
CA ARG A 243 35.31 24.33 46.88
C ARG A 243 35.11 24.64 45.40
N ARG A 244 35.70 25.74 44.93
CA ARG A 244 35.64 26.11 43.51
C ARG A 244 36.63 25.25 42.71
N GLN A 245 36.34 25.07 41.41
CA GLN A 245 37.13 24.22 40.51
C GLN A 245 38.64 24.54 40.51
N HIS A 246 39.03 25.82 40.52
CA HIS A 246 40.43 26.25 40.59
C HIS A 246 41.11 25.90 41.92
N GLU A 247 40.38 25.93 43.04
CA GLU A 247 40.89 25.53 44.37
C GLU A 247 41.08 24.01 44.49
N ILE A 248 40.30 23.23 43.75
CA ILE A 248 40.38 21.76 43.71
C ILE A 248 41.54 21.32 42.82
N MET A 249 41.70 21.96 41.66
CA MET A 249 42.73 21.65 40.67
C MET A 249 44.10 22.30 40.97
N GLY A 250 44.16 23.26 41.89
CA GLY A 250 45.39 23.98 42.24
C GLY A 250 45.82 25.01 41.17
N LEU A 251 44.86 25.55 40.42
CA LEU A 251 45.10 26.54 39.37
C LEU A 251 45.12 27.96 39.96
N PRO A 252 45.93 28.91 39.44
CA PRO A 252 45.90 30.31 39.87
C PRO A 252 44.48 30.90 39.75
N ASP A 253 44.10 31.78 40.68
CA ASP A 253 42.79 32.43 40.67
C ASP A 253 42.60 33.20 39.34
N PRO A 254 41.53 32.92 38.56
CA PRO A 254 41.30 33.56 37.27
C PRO A 254 41.18 35.10 37.35
N ASN A 255 40.91 35.66 38.54
CA ASN A 255 40.89 37.12 38.73
C ASN A 255 42.28 37.76 38.84
N VAL A 256 43.35 36.97 39.04
CA VAL A 256 44.74 37.46 39.19
C VAL A 256 45.52 37.36 37.87
N ALA A 257 45.11 36.49 36.95
CA ALA A 257 45.78 36.29 35.66
C ALA A 257 45.59 37.44 34.65
N HIS A 258 44.79 38.46 34.95
CA HIS A 258 44.53 39.60 34.07
C HIS A 258 45.48 40.80 34.25
N SER A 259 46.49 40.75 35.13
CA SER A 259 47.31 41.94 35.44
C SER A 259 48.66 42.05 34.73
N HIS A 260 49.07 41.11 33.86
CA HIS A 260 50.34 41.27 33.13
C HIS A 260 50.23 40.86 31.66
N THR A 261 50.68 41.77 30.79
CA THR A 261 50.73 41.73 29.31
C THR A 261 49.48 42.22 28.56
N GLU A 262 49.13 43.50 28.76
CA GLU A 262 48.46 44.28 27.73
C GLU A 262 49.47 44.63 26.62
N THR A 263 49.22 44.17 25.40
CA THR A 263 49.34 44.92 24.12
C THR A 263 49.14 43.96 22.94
N HIS A 264 47.88 43.76 22.52
CA HIS A 264 47.53 43.55 21.10
C HIS A 264 46.08 44.00 20.85
N PRO A 265 45.78 44.55 19.65
CA PRO A 265 44.74 45.55 19.47
C PRO A 265 43.35 44.95 19.17
N SER A 266 42.33 45.71 19.59
CA SER A 266 40.92 45.69 19.18
C SER A 266 40.53 44.69 18.06
N GLY A 267 40.01 43.54 18.47
CA GLY A 267 39.41 42.53 17.60
C GLY A 267 38.34 41.74 18.33
N THR A 268 37.42 42.42 19.02
CA THR A 268 36.22 41.81 19.64
C THR A 268 35.17 41.49 18.57
N GLY A 269 35.48 40.54 17.70
CA GLY A 269 34.46 39.71 17.06
C GLY A 269 33.88 38.80 18.15
N ASN A 270 32.56 38.79 18.31
CA ASN A 270 31.88 38.01 19.33
C ASN A 270 32.17 36.51 19.09
N LYS A 271 33.17 35.94 19.79
CA LYS A 271 33.69 34.58 19.54
C LYS A 271 32.59 33.50 19.52
N TYR A 272 31.53 33.70 20.31
CA TYR A 272 30.31 32.87 20.26
C TYR A 272 29.63 32.93 18.88
N LYS A 273 29.48 34.12 18.31
CA LYS A 273 28.87 34.32 16.98
C LYS A 273 29.67 33.57 15.91
N GLU A 274 30.99 33.58 15.99
CA GLU A 274 31.86 32.87 15.04
C GLU A 274 31.72 31.35 15.16
N ILE A 275 31.67 30.83 16.40
CA ILE A 275 31.42 29.40 16.69
C ILE A 275 30.04 28.96 16.19
N PHE A 276 28.97 29.70 16.50
CA PHE A 276 27.60 29.38 16.07
C PHE A 276 27.35 29.60 14.56
N SER A 277 28.17 30.41 13.90
CA SER A 277 28.09 30.63 12.45
C SER A 277 28.82 29.55 11.64
N SER A 278 29.58 28.67 12.30
CA SER A 278 30.23 27.55 11.64
C SER A 278 29.22 26.52 11.14
N ARG A 279 29.28 26.21 9.85
CA ARG A 279 28.44 25.18 9.21
C ARG A 279 28.64 23.80 9.85
N ALA A 280 29.86 23.48 10.31
CA ALA A 280 30.14 22.22 10.98
C ALA A 280 29.36 22.09 12.31
N VAL A 281 29.30 23.18 13.09
CA VAL A 281 28.56 23.22 14.37
C VAL A 281 27.06 23.11 14.13
N GLN A 282 26.53 23.78 13.10
CA GLN A 282 25.11 23.72 12.73
C GLN A 282 24.70 22.32 12.24
N LEU A 283 25.50 21.69 11.39
CA LEU A 283 25.24 20.34 10.90
C LEU A 283 25.31 19.30 12.02
N MET A 284 26.29 19.43 12.92
CA MET A 284 26.43 18.55 14.08
C MET A 284 25.28 18.75 15.08
N ALA A 285 24.88 20.00 15.35
CA ALA A 285 23.73 20.31 16.20
C ALA A 285 22.42 19.76 15.62
N PHE A 286 22.22 19.86 14.30
CA PHE A 286 21.06 19.29 13.62
C PHE A 286 21.06 17.75 13.67
N PHE A 287 22.20 17.12 13.40
CA PHE A 287 22.33 15.66 13.49
C PHE A 287 22.02 15.16 14.90
N ILE A 288 22.58 15.79 15.94
CA ILE A 288 22.34 15.40 17.34
C ILE A 288 20.90 15.68 17.77
N TRP A 289 20.29 16.76 17.28
CA TRP A 289 18.87 17.04 17.50
C TRP A 289 17.97 15.92 16.95
N VAL A 290 18.21 15.45 15.72
CA VAL A 290 17.45 14.33 15.13
C VAL A 290 17.78 13.01 15.84
N TYR A 291 19.06 12.70 16.02
CA TYR A 291 19.54 11.45 16.58
C TYR A 291 19.00 11.22 18.00
N VAL A 292 19.17 12.19 18.90
CA VAL A 292 18.68 12.08 20.29
C VAL A 292 17.14 12.09 20.32
N GLY A 293 16.50 12.86 19.45
CA GLY A 293 15.04 12.87 19.32
C GLY A 293 14.46 11.49 18.95
N VAL A 294 15.06 10.82 17.97
CA VAL A 294 14.66 9.46 17.55
C VAL A 294 14.93 8.44 18.65
N GLU A 295 16.12 8.48 19.26
CA GLU A 295 16.52 7.54 20.31
C GLU A 295 15.57 7.59 21.52
N VAL A 296 15.25 8.79 22.01
CA VAL A 296 14.34 8.98 23.16
C VAL A 296 12.90 8.65 22.79
N THR A 297 12.49 8.87 21.54
CA THR A 297 11.15 8.49 21.07
C THR A 297 10.97 6.98 21.04
N ILE A 298 11.94 6.25 20.49
CA ILE A 298 11.93 4.79 20.48
C ILE A 298 11.97 4.28 21.91
N GLY A 299 12.96 4.70 22.72
CA GLY A 299 13.09 4.24 24.11
C GLY A 299 11.88 4.58 25.00
N GLY A 300 11.24 5.74 24.79
CA GLY A 300 10.08 6.19 25.55
C GLY A 300 8.81 5.43 25.21
N TRP A 301 8.52 5.22 23.92
CA TRP A 301 7.23 4.69 23.48
C TRP A 301 7.25 3.20 23.11
N ILE A 302 8.41 2.55 22.98
CA ILE A 302 8.49 1.14 22.57
C ILE A 302 7.74 0.21 23.53
N VAL A 303 7.75 0.50 24.83
CA VAL A 303 7.03 -0.29 25.84
C VAL A 303 5.52 -0.18 25.60
N THR A 304 5.00 1.02 25.39
CA THR A 304 3.59 1.27 25.04
C THR A 304 3.21 0.59 23.73
N PHE A 305 4.06 0.70 22.69
CA PHE A 305 3.85 0.04 21.40
C PHE A 305 3.74 -1.49 21.55
N VAL A 306 4.64 -2.12 22.30
CA VAL A 306 4.60 -3.58 22.49
C VAL A 306 3.37 -4.01 23.29
N ILE A 307 2.94 -3.22 24.28
CA ILE A 307 1.75 -3.53 25.07
C ILE A 307 0.48 -3.40 24.23
N GLU A 308 0.29 -2.27 23.54
CA GLU A 308 -0.96 -1.95 22.85
C GLU A 308 -1.08 -2.59 21.45
N GLU A 309 0.01 -2.66 20.67
CA GLU A 309 -0.01 -3.10 19.26
C GLU A 309 0.49 -4.53 19.06
N ARG A 310 1.10 -5.14 20.09
CA ARG A 310 1.65 -6.50 20.03
C ARG A 310 1.10 -7.43 21.13
N GLY A 311 0.17 -6.95 21.96
CA GLY A 311 -0.45 -7.74 23.03
C GLY A 311 0.52 -8.14 24.15
N GLY A 312 1.60 -7.36 24.35
CA GLY A 312 2.58 -7.60 25.40
C GLY A 312 2.01 -7.32 26.80
N GLY A 313 2.40 -8.14 27.78
CA GLY A 313 2.05 -7.91 29.19
C GLY A 313 2.94 -6.84 29.85
N THR A 314 2.74 -6.62 31.16
CA THR A 314 3.54 -5.69 31.99
C THR A 314 5.04 -6.03 32.05
N SER A 315 5.46 -7.19 31.53
CA SER A 315 6.85 -7.59 31.34
C SER A 315 7.53 -6.93 30.12
N ALA A 316 6.78 -6.24 29.25
CA ALA A 316 7.32 -5.53 28.10
C ALA A 316 8.34 -4.42 28.47
N GLY A 317 8.32 -3.93 29.71
CA GLY A 317 9.30 -2.96 30.20
C GLY A 317 10.76 -3.45 30.16
N TYR A 318 10.99 -4.77 30.19
CA TYR A 318 12.34 -5.35 30.05
C TYR A 318 12.98 -5.12 28.68
N ILE A 319 12.18 -4.89 27.64
CA ILE A 319 12.66 -4.59 26.29
C ILE A 319 13.43 -3.26 26.28
N SER A 320 13.02 -2.30 27.10
CA SER A 320 13.71 -1.01 27.24
C SER A 320 15.10 -1.14 27.85
N SER A 321 15.37 -2.15 28.69
CA SER A 321 16.72 -2.39 29.23
C SER A 321 17.68 -2.85 28.14
N GLY A 322 17.22 -3.70 27.22
CA GLY A 322 18.04 -4.13 26.08
C GLY A 322 18.41 -2.98 25.14
N PHE A 323 17.54 -1.97 25.02
CA PHE A 323 17.79 -0.77 24.21
C PHE A 323 18.92 0.12 24.76
N PHE A 324 19.15 0.17 26.07
CA PHE A 324 20.18 1.04 26.68
C PHE A 324 21.52 0.33 26.98
N GLY A 325 21.73 -0.90 26.52
CA GLY A 325 22.99 -1.64 26.74
C GLY A 325 24.04 -1.37 25.65
N GLU A 326 25.21 -0.82 26.00
CA GLU A 326 26.29 -0.45 25.06
C GLU A 326 27.53 -1.40 25.14
N ILE A 327 28.19 -1.70 24.01
CA ILE A 327 29.46 -2.47 23.94
C ILE A 327 30.38 -1.90 22.84
N GLY A 328 31.54 -1.37 23.25
CA GLY A 328 32.43 -0.52 22.45
C GLY A 328 33.22 -1.18 21.30
N GLU A 329 33.21 -0.59 20.09
CA GLU A 329 34.41 -0.52 19.19
C GLU A 329 34.30 0.40 17.94
N ARG A 330 35.45 0.72 17.30
CA ARG A 330 35.78 2.06 16.77
C ARG A 330 35.56 2.37 15.27
N ARG A 331 35.00 1.53 14.36
CA ARG A 331 35.03 1.85 12.89
C ARG A 331 33.83 1.50 11.98
N VAL A 332 32.58 1.47 12.46
CA VAL A 332 31.47 0.88 11.69
C VAL A 332 30.15 1.72 11.71
N VAL A 333 30.22 3.06 11.82
CA VAL A 333 29.01 3.91 12.01
C VAL A 333 27.98 3.80 10.87
N TYR A 334 28.40 3.85 9.60
CA TYR A 334 27.47 3.75 8.47
C TYR A 334 26.78 2.39 8.36
N LEU A 335 27.52 1.30 8.64
CA LEU A 335 26.97 -0.05 8.65
C LEU A 335 26.05 -0.25 9.86
N TYR A 336 26.34 0.37 11.01
CA TYR A 336 25.44 0.37 12.16
C TYR A 336 24.14 1.11 11.87
N CYS A 337 24.18 2.28 11.23
CA CYS A 337 22.95 2.98 10.82
C CYS A 337 22.12 2.15 9.81
N LEU A 338 22.75 1.51 8.83
CA LEU A 338 22.04 0.63 7.88
C LEU A 338 21.45 -0.61 8.55
N LEU A 339 22.17 -1.19 9.52
CA LEU A 339 21.71 -2.34 10.29
C LEU A 339 20.56 -1.96 11.24
N CYS A 340 20.61 -0.78 11.87
CA CYS A 340 19.49 -0.23 12.64
C CYS A 340 18.24 -0.10 11.78
N ILE A 341 18.34 0.49 10.57
CA ILE A 341 17.21 0.62 9.64
C ILE A 341 16.66 -0.76 9.25
N ALA A 342 17.53 -1.73 8.96
CA ALA A 342 17.12 -3.08 8.60
C ALA A 342 16.39 -3.80 9.76
N LEU A 343 16.91 -3.67 10.98
CA LEU A 343 16.30 -4.26 12.18
C LEU A 343 15.00 -3.55 12.58
N GLU A 344 14.90 -2.24 12.36
CA GLU A 344 13.64 -1.50 12.50
C GLU A 344 12.58 -2.01 11.52
N LEU A 345 12.93 -2.25 10.26
CA LEU A 345 12.04 -2.88 9.28
C LEU A 345 11.62 -4.30 9.71
N VAL A 346 12.48 -5.06 10.39
CA VAL A 346 12.14 -6.38 10.95
C VAL A 346 11.14 -6.23 12.10
N ILE A 347 11.36 -5.29 13.03
CA ILE A 347 10.42 -4.99 14.13
C ILE A 347 9.04 -4.60 13.58
N TRP A 348 9.04 -3.92 12.43
CA TRP A 348 7.84 -3.44 11.77
C TRP A 348 7.06 -4.55 11.04
N LEU A 349 7.73 -5.28 10.14
CA LEU A 349 7.11 -6.26 9.23
C LEU A 349 6.81 -7.59 9.90
N VAL A 350 7.52 -7.95 10.98
CA VAL A 350 7.41 -9.26 11.62
C VAL A 350 6.65 -9.14 12.95
N PRO A 351 5.43 -9.70 13.06
CA PRO A 351 4.66 -9.68 14.30
C PRO A 351 5.15 -10.78 15.26
N ASN A 352 6.35 -10.63 15.83
CA ASN A 352 6.93 -11.57 16.79
C ASN A 352 7.50 -10.84 18.01
N ILE A 353 6.95 -11.07 19.20
CA ILE A 353 7.36 -10.41 20.45
C ILE A 353 8.82 -10.69 20.80
N ILE A 354 9.27 -11.95 20.70
CA ILE A 354 10.63 -12.36 21.07
C ILE A 354 11.62 -11.80 20.04
N GLY A 355 11.29 -11.91 18.75
CA GLY A 355 12.09 -11.35 17.66
C GLY A 355 12.24 -9.84 17.77
N ASN A 356 11.15 -9.14 18.11
CA ASN A 356 11.15 -7.69 18.25
C ASN A 356 11.89 -7.23 19.51
N ALA A 357 11.77 -7.96 20.62
CA ALA A 357 12.56 -7.69 21.82
C ALA A 357 14.07 -7.80 21.56
N ILE A 358 14.49 -8.84 20.84
CA ILE A 358 15.89 -9.04 20.43
C ILE A 358 16.32 -7.93 19.47
N ALA A 359 15.53 -7.63 18.44
CA ALA A 359 15.84 -6.61 17.46
C ALA A 359 15.93 -5.20 18.07
N VAL A 360 15.01 -4.83 18.96
CA VAL A 360 15.04 -3.55 19.70
C VAL A 360 16.30 -3.45 20.56
N SER A 361 16.68 -4.55 21.22
CA SER A 361 17.90 -4.58 22.03
C SER A 361 19.15 -4.37 21.18
N ILE A 362 19.21 -4.99 20.00
CA ILE A 362 20.33 -4.82 19.06
C ILE A 362 20.33 -3.39 18.48
N VAL A 363 19.17 -2.82 18.15
CA VAL A 363 19.06 -1.43 17.65
C VAL A 363 19.60 -0.46 18.70
N GLY A 364 19.19 -0.58 19.96
CA GLY A 364 19.66 0.30 21.01
C GLY A 364 21.16 0.17 21.30
N MET A 365 21.69 -1.06 21.30
CA MET A 365 23.14 -1.32 21.38
C MET A 365 23.92 -0.64 20.26
N LEU A 366 23.41 -0.71 19.02
CA LEU A 366 24.05 -0.09 17.86
C LEU A 366 23.97 1.44 17.89
N LEU A 367 22.85 2.01 18.37
CA LEU A 367 22.68 3.46 18.51
C LEU A 367 23.61 4.03 19.59
N GLY A 368 23.70 3.41 20.76
CA GLY A 368 24.60 3.88 21.84
C GLY A 368 26.07 4.07 21.40
N GLU A 369 26.57 3.16 20.56
CA GLU A 369 27.91 3.27 19.96
C GLU A 369 28.08 4.46 19.00
N VAL A 370 27.00 4.87 18.31
CA VAL A 370 26.98 6.07 17.47
C VAL A 370 27.05 7.31 18.35
N ARG A 371 26.28 7.36 19.44
CA ARG A 371 26.31 8.46 20.43
C ARG A 371 27.70 8.66 21.02
N TYR A 372 28.35 7.58 21.47
CA TYR A 372 29.72 7.61 21.99
C TYR A 372 30.71 8.28 21.01
N LYS A 373 30.69 7.91 19.73
CA LYS A 373 31.65 8.42 18.74
C LYS A 373 31.46 9.89 18.37
N PHE A 374 30.21 10.36 18.26
CA PHE A 374 29.94 11.76 17.94
C PHE A 374 30.25 12.69 19.12
N VAL A 375 30.02 12.23 20.35
CA VAL A 375 30.43 12.95 21.56
C VAL A 375 31.96 12.94 21.73
N HIS A 376 32.65 11.88 21.31
CA HIS A 376 34.12 11.72 21.39
C HIS A 376 34.91 12.16 20.14
N MET A 377 34.47 13.16 19.38
CA MET A 377 35.29 13.78 18.33
C MET A 377 36.47 14.61 18.88
N ASP A 378 37.06 14.22 20.02
CA ASP A 378 38.32 14.75 20.56
C ASP A 378 39.51 14.49 19.61
N ASN A 379 39.43 13.48 18.73
CA ASN A 379 40.49 13.19 17.77
C ASN A 379 40.36 13.95 16.43
N ALA A 380 39.49 14.93 16.32
CA ALA A 380 39.46 15.85 15.16
C ALA A 380 40.53 16.96 15.27
N SER A 381 41.74 16.60 15.74
CA SER A 381 42.90 17.50 15.75
C SER A 381 43.33 17.94 14.34
N ASP A 382 42.86 17.24 13.31
CA ASP A 382 43.18 17.52 11.90
C ASP A 382 42.19 18.47 11.21
N LEU A 383 41.08 18.86 11.88
CA LEU A 383 40.08 19.77 11.31
C LEU A 383 40.13 21.22 11.85
N TRP A 384 40.87 21.50 12.93
CA TRP A 384 40.82 22.78 13.65
C TRP A 384 42.22 23.32 13.96
N ASP A 385 42.48 24.58 13.60
CA ASP A 385 43.75 25.26 13.86
C ASP A 385 44.03 25.46 15.37
N ARG A 386 45.32 25.30 15.73
CA ARG A 386 45.79 24.94 17.07
C ARG A 386 45.69 25.95 18.24
N PRO A 387 45.41 27.27 18.12
CA PRO A 387 45.44 28.14 19.31
C PRO A 387 44.09 28.29 20.05
N LEU A 388 42.96 27.79 19.51
CA LEU A 388 41.62 27.94 20.11
C LEU A 388 41.02 26.63 20.65
N TYR A 389 41.75 25.53 20.53
CA TYR A 389 41.29 24.16 20.74
C TYR A 389 40.64 23.89 22.13
N PRO A 390 41.21 24.27 23.28
CA PRO A 390 40.60 23.95 24.59
C PRO A 390 39.35 24.79 24.94
N ILE A 391 39.29 26.07 24.53
CA ILE A 391 38.13 26.95 24.80
C ILE A 391 36.99 26.66 23.82
N ALA A 392 37.32 26.39 22.55
CA ALA A 392 36.35 25.97 21.55
C ALA A 392 35.78 24.58 21.86
N MET A 393 36.57 23.63 22.38
CA MET A 393 36.04 22.32 22.82
C MET A 393 35.03 22.43 23.98
N ASN A 394 35.31 23.26 24.99
CA ASN A 394 34.44 23.38 26.16
C ASN A 394 33.06 23.99 25.81
N ILE A 395 33.03 24.99 24.91
CA ILE A 395 31.80 25.67 24.49
C ILE A 395 31.07 24.90 23.37
N THR A 396 31.82 24.34 22.42
CA THR A 396 31.26 23.75 21.18
C THR A 396 31.03 22.23 21.30
N GLY A 397 31.76 21.53 22.18
CA GLY A 397 31.64 20.09 22.41
C GLY A 397 30.69 19.71 23.55
N ALA A 398 30.61 20.51 24.63
CA ALA A 398 29.84 20.14 25.82
C ALA A 398 28.46 20.83 25.95
N ILE A 399 28.29 22.07 25.46
CA ILE A 399 27.09 22.87 25.78
C ILE A 399 26.09 22.92 24.62
N VAL A 400 26.56 23.21 23.40
CA VAL A 400 25.68 23.42 22.24
C VAL A 400 25.04 22.12 21.74
N PRO A 401 25.79 21.04 21.44
CA PRO A 401 25.23 19.75 21.08
C PRO A 401 24.22 19.20 22.07
N LYS A 402 24.46 19.34 23.37
CA LYS A 402 23.59 18.80 24.43
C LYS A 402 22.27 19.55 24.56
N ARG A 403 22.28 20.87 24.41
CA ARG A 403 21.05 21.68 24.37
C ARG A 403 20.18 21.37 23.16
N PHE A 404 20.78 21.16 22.00
CA PHE A 404 20.05 20.72 20.81
C PHE A 404 19.59 19.27 20.91
N GLY A 405 20.40 18.35 21.44
CA GLY A 405 19.98 16.97 21.72
C GLY A 405 18.76 16.92 22.65
N GLN A 406 18.74 17.74 23.70
CA GLN A 406 17.60 17.80 24.62
C GLN A 406 16.36 18.47 24.00
N ALA A 407 16.54 19.46 23.13
CA ALA A 407 15.42 19.98 22.35
C ALA A 407 14.81 18.89 21.45
N GLY A 408 15.64 18.01 20.90
CA GLY A 408 15.19 16.83 20.15
C GLY A 408 14.40 15.83 21.01
N SER A 409 14.89 15.54 22.22
CA SER A 409 14.26 14.61 23.17
C SER A 409 12.91 15.05 23.72
N ALA A 410 12.53 16.33 23.56
CA ALA A 410 11.17 16.79 23.85
C ALA A 410 10.28 16.85 22.60
N VAL A 411 10.79 17.37 21.48
CA VAL A 411 9.98 17.61 20.28
C VAL A 411 9.50 16.30 19.65
N PHE A 412 10.38 15.31 19.48
CA PHE A 412 10.03 14.07 18.79
C PHE A 412 9.07 13.17 19.59
N PRO A 413 9.26 12.95 20.91
CA PRO A 413 8.29 12.20 21.71
C PRO A 413 6.93 12.90 21.81
N PHE A 414 6.91 14.24 21.89
CA PHE A 414 5.67 15.01 21.89
C PHE A 414 4.92 14.94 20.56
N MET A 415 5.61 15.13 19.44
CA MET A 415 5.03 14.95 18.11
C MET A 415 4.46 13.54 17.95
N THR A 416 5.21 12.53 18.43
CA THR A 416 4.78 11.13 18.41
C THR A 416 3.54 10.89 19.26
N GLY A 417 3.49 11.41 20.49
CA GLY A 417 2.31 11.29 21.35
C GLY A 417 1.07 12.00 20.78
N ALA A 418 1.25 13.17 20.16
CA ALA A 418 0.18 13.91 19.49
C ALA A 418 -0.34 13.21 18.23
N LEU A 419 0.54 12.56 17.47
CA LEU A 419 0.18 11.75 16.30
C LEU A 419 -0.51 10.44 16.72
N ALA A 420 0.01 9.77 17.75
CA ALA A 420 -0.54 8.55 18.30
C ALA A 420 -1.98 8.73 18.83
N GLN A 421 -2.31 9.90 19.40
CA GLN A 421 -3.68 10.23 19.81
C GLN A 421 -4.68 10.18 18.65
N LYS A 422 -4.26 10.46 17.41
CA LYS A 422 -5.15 10.48 16.23
C LYS A 422 -5.05 9.22 15.36
N HIS A 423 -3.93 8.50 15.38
CA HIS A 423 -3.62 7.47 14.37
C HIS A 423 -3.05 6.17 14.96
N SER A 424 -3.26 5.92 16.26
CA SER A 424 -2.66 4.80 17.02
C SER A 424 -1.14 4.86 17.14
N VAL A 425 -0.59 4.10 18.09
CA VAL A 425 0.87 4.04 18.40
C VAL A 425 1.68 3.43 17.23
N ARG A 426 1.01 2.92 16.19
CA ARG A 426 1.60 2.39 14.95
C ARG A 426 2.39 3.41 14.10
N VAL A 427 2.29 4.71 14.38
CA VAL A 427 3.02 5.80 13.70
C VAL A 427 4.50 5.92 14.15
N LEU A 428 4.95 5.05 15.07
CA LEU A 428 6.25 5.16 15.73
C LEU A 428 7.51 4.99 14.85
N GLN A 429 7.37 4.66 13.57
CA GLN A 429 8.50 4.55 12.63
C GLN A 429 8.17 5.25 11.30
N PRO A 430 9.19 5.81 10.58
CA PRO A 430 8.95 6.80 9.56
C PRO A 430 8.28 6.18 8.32
N ILE A 431 7.20 6.84 7.88
CA ILE A 431 6.29 6.61 6.75
C ILE A 431 5.02 5.82 7.13
N PRO A 432 3.81 6.41 7.00
CA PRO A 432 2.55 5.75 7.35
C PRO A 432 2.12 4.75 6.27
N PRO A 433 1.68 3.54 6.68
CA PRO A 433 0.53 2.92 6.06
C PRO A 433 -0.45 2.53 7.16
N ALA A 434 -1.26 3.47 7.62
CA ALA A 434 -2.32 3.19 8.58
C ALA A 434 -3.48 4.16 8.40
N MET A 435 -4.23 3.97 7.31
CA MET A 435 -5.68 4.12 7.34
C MET A 435 -6.31 2.74 7.12
N ALA A 436 -6.04 1.82 8.05
CA ALA A 436 -6.68 0.50 8.10
C ALA A 436 -7.30 0.32 9.49
N GLY A 437 -8.46 0.93 9.71
CA GLY A 437 -9.46 0.27 10.55
C GLY A 437 -9.93 -0.98 9.81
N GLY A 438 -10.22 -2.08 10.53
CA GLY A 438 -10.40 -3.42 9.97
C GLY A 438 -11.44 -3.52 8.85
N LEU A 439 -11.03 -3.24 7.62
CA LEU A 439 -11.84 -3.29 6.40
C LEU A 439 -11.79 -4.72 5.85
N TYR A 440 -12.96 -5.35 5.76
CA TYR A 440 -13.10 -6.70 5.25
C TYR A 440 -13.93 -6.73 3.97
N LEU A 441 -13.54 -7.61 3.06
CA LEU A 441 -14.27 -7.92 1.83
C LEU A 441 -14.80 -9.35 1.91
N LEU A 442 -16.09 -9.51 1.63
CA LEU A 442 -16.73 -10.82 1.51
C LEU A 442 -16.61 -11.32 0.06
N ASP A 443 -15.86 -12.40 -0.15
CA ASP A 443 -15.85 -13.12 -1.41
C ASP A 443 -16.72 -14.37 -1.30
N TYR A 444 -17.81 -14.42 -2.07
CA TYR A 444 -18.70 -15.59 -2.17
C TYR A 444 -18.35 -16.48 -3.37
N GLY A 445 -17.16 -16.31 -3.95
CA GLY A 445 -16.57 -17.23 -4.91
C GLY A 445 -16.96 -17.01 -6.38
N ALA A 446 -17.82 -16.04 -6.68
CA ALA A 446 -18.23 -15.69 -8.04
C ALA A 446 -18.06 -14.19 -8.35
N GLY A 447 -17.49 -13.91 -9.52
CA GLY A 447 -17.43 -12.58 -10.13
C GLY A 447 -16.05 -11.94 -10.06
N ASN A 448 -15.99 -10.67 -10.45
CA ASN A 448 -14.79 -9.87 -10.51
C ASN A 448 -14.56 -9.07 -9.21
N VAL A 449 -14.17 -9.76 -8.14
CA VAL A 449 -13.81 -9.10 -6.87
C VAL A 449 -12.49 -8.32 -6.96
N ARG A 450 -11.69 -8.58 -8.02
CA ARG A 450 -10.39 -7.94 -8.24
C ARG A 450 -10.51 -6.45 -8.55
N SER A 451 -11.53 -6.04 -9.30
CA SER A 451 -11.73 -4.62 -9.63
C SER A 451 -12.01 -3.78 -8.39
N LEU A 452 -12.78 -4.30 -7.44
CA LEU A 452 -12.99 -3.64 -6.15
C LEU A 452 -11.69 -3.58 -5.35
N ALA A 453 -10.95 -4.69 -5.26
CA ALA A 453 -9.64 -4.72 -4.61
C ALA A 453 -8.65 -3.68 -5.18
N ASN A 454 -8.59 -3.58 -6.51
CA ASN A 454 -7.75 -2.59 -7.19
C ASN A 454 -8.22 -1.16 -6.93
N SER A 455 -9.54 -0.94 -6.85
CA SER A 455 -10.13 0.37 -6.50
C SER A 455 -9.78 0.80 -5.08
N LEU A 456 -9.82 -0.12 -4.12
CA LEU A 456 -9.42 0.14 -2.73
C LEU A 456 -7.93 0.46 -2.63
N ALA A 457 -7.08 -0.34 -3.29
CA ALA A 457 -5.65 -0.09 -3.37
C ALA A 457 -5.33 1.28 -4.03
N LYS A 458 -6.09 1.67 -5.06
CA LYS A 458 -5.96 2.97 -5.73
C LYS A 458 -6.29 4.15 -4.81
N ILE A 459 -7.28 3.98 -3.93
CA ILE A 459 -7.68 5.00 -2.95
C ILE A 459 -6.74 4.99 -1.72
N GLY A 460 -5.93 3.95 -1.55
CA GLY A 460 -4.94 3.81 -0.47
C GLY A 460 -5.48 3.10 0.77
N TYR A 461 -6.49 2.24 0.62
CA TYR A 461 -7.03 1.41 1.68
C TYR A 461 -6.61 -0.05 1.50
N ASP A 462 -6.02 -0.62 2.56
CA ASP A 462 -5.78 -2.05 2.66
C ASP A 462 -7.02 -2.76 3.22
N PHE A 463 -7.17 -4.04 2.88
CA PHE A 463 -8.33 -4.84 3.29
C PHE A 463 -7.95 -6.30 3.50
N GLU A 464 -8.78 -7.00 4.27
CA GLU A 464 -8.69 -8.45 4.47
C GLU A 464 -9.90 -9.19 3.87
N TRP A 465 -9.72 -10.45 3.49
CA TRP A 465 -10.81 -11.29 2.98
C TRP A 465 -11.46 -12.03 4.14
N ILE A 466 -12.80 -12.07 4.17
CA ILE A 466 -13.52 -12.98 5.07
C ILE A 466 -13.35 -14.40 4.55
N LYS A 467 -12.74 -15.27 5.35
CA LYS A 467 -12.55 -16.68 5.03
C LYS A 467 -13.36 -17.60 5.95
N SER A 468 -13.61 -17.15 7.18
CA SER A 468 -14.36 -17.90 8.17
C SER A 468 -15.34 -17.02 8.95
N PRO A 469 -16.34 -17.61 9.62
CA PRO A 469 -17.30 -16.87 10.44
C PRO A 469 -16.67 -15.94 11.49
N GLU A 470 -15.51 -16.31 12.04
CA GLU A 470 -14.81 -15.54 13.08
C GLU A 470 -14.21 -14.23 12.57
N ASP A 471 -14.06 -14.07 11.25
CA ASP A 471 -13.55 -12.82 10.66
C ASP A 471 -14.58 -11.68 10.72
N PHE A 472 -15.89 -12.00 10.82
CA PHE A 472 -16.93 -10.98 11.00
C PHE A 472 -16.83 -10.24 12.35
N ASP A 473 -16.30 -10.90 13.38
CA ASP A 473 -16.11 -10.28 14.70
C ASP A 473 -15.01 -9.22 14.67
N LYS A 474 -13.96 -9.45 13.87
CA LYS A 474 -12.82 -8.54 13.68
C LYS A 474 -13.14 -7.40 12.71
N ALA A 475 -14.10 -7.61 11.81
CA ALA A 475 -14.46 -6.60 10.83
C ALA A 475 -15.06 -5.36 11.51
N GLU A 476 -14.42 -4.21 11.31
CA GLU A 476 -14.97 -2.90 11.67
C GLU A 476 -15.82 -2.33 10.54
N ARG A 477 -15.46 -2.65 9.29
CA ARG A 477 -16.22 -2.29 8.09
C ARG A 477 -16.27 -3.48 7.15
N LEU A 478 -17.44 -3.74 6.58
CA LEU A 478 -17.63 -4.84 5.65
C LEU A 478 -18.12 -4.33 4.30
N ILE A 479 -17.41 -4.68 3.22
CA ILE A 479 -17.92 -4.54 1.86
C ILE A 479 -18.29 -5.92 1.33
N PHE A 480 -19.52 -6.06 0.86
CA PHE A 480 -20.00 -7.23 0.14
C PHE A 480 -20.16 -6.87 -1.35
N PRO A 481 -19.13 -7.15 -2.18
CA PRO A 481 -19.28 -7.11 -3.63
C PRO A 481 -20.05 -8.33 -4.16
N GLY A 482 -20.88 -8.15 -5.19
CA GLY A 482 -21.26 -9.31 -5.98
C GLY A 482 -21.78 -9.07 -7.39
N VAL A 483 -21.39 -9.98 -8.27
CA VAL A 483 -21.80 -10.11 -9.68
C VAL A 483 -22.27 -11.54 -9.88
N GLY A 484 -23.52 -11.74 -10.29
CA GLY A 484 -24.00 -13.09 -10.56
C GLY A 484 -25.50 -13.23 -10.43
N ALA A 485 -25.94 -14.47 -10.27
CA ALA A 485 -27.32 -14.79 -9.92
C ALA A 485 -27.53 -14.75 -8.40
N PHE A 486 -28.68 -14.23 -7.97
CA PHE A 486 -29.14 -14.16 -6.59
C PHE A 486 -29.10 -15.52 -5.89
N ARG A 487 -29.61 -16.56 -6.57
CA ARG A 487 -29.59 -17.93 -6.06
C ARG A 487 -28.17 -18.42 -5.76
N SER A 488 -27.24 -18.22 -6.70
CA SER A 488 -25.87 -18.68 -6.56
C SER A 488 -25.18 -18.04 -5.35
N ALA A 489 -25.43 -16.75 -5.11
CA ALA A 489 -24.90 -16.05 -3.94
C ALA A 489 -25.47 -16.60 -2.62
N ILE A 490 -26.79 -16.75 -2.51
CA ILE A 490 -27.42 -17.27 -1.28
C ILE A 490 -27.02 -18.72 -1.01
N VAL A 491 -27.00 -19.57 -2.04
CA VAL A 491 -26.56 -20.97 -1.91
C VAL A 491 -25.12 -21.01 -1.40
N HIS A 492 -24.21 -20.21 -1.99
CA HIS A 492 -22.82 -20.18 -1.54
C HIS A 492 -22.68 -19.70 -0.10
N LEU A 493 -23.34 -18.59 0.28
CA LEU A 493 -23.32 -18.09 1.66
C LEU A 493 -23.85 -19.12 2.66
N THR A 494 -24.85 -19.90 2.26
CA THR A 494 -25.44 -20.96 3.09
C THR A 494 -24.48 -22.14 3.22
N THR A 495 -23.93 -22.65 2.12
CA THR A 495 -23.00 -23.79 2.12
C THR A 495 -21.68 -23.48 2.82
N SER A 496 -21.23 -22.22 2.74
CA SER A 496 -20.01 -21.76 3.40
C SER A 496 -20.23 -21.37 4.87
N GLY A 497 -21.47 -21.43 5.39
CA GLY A 497 -21.80 -21.08 6.77
C GLY A 497 -21.68 -19.59 7.10
N LEU A 498 -21.65 -18.71 6.09
CA LEU A 498 -21.43 -17.26 6.24
C LEU A 498 -22.75 -16.46 6.34
N LEU A 499 -23.89 -17.06 6.00
CA LEU A 499 -25.20 -16.39 5.96
C LEU A 499 -25.65 -15.84 7.33
N GLU A 500 -25.60 -16.66 8.38
CA GLU A 500 -26.02 -16.26 9.73
C GLU A 500 -25.03 -15.27 10.39
N PRO A 501 -23.70 -15.46 10.30
CA PRO A 501 -22.72 -14.45 10.71
C PRO A 501 -22.91 -13.10 10.02
N LEU A 502 -23.25 -13.07 8.72
CA LEU A 502 -23.53 -11.84 8.00
C LEU A 502 -24.77 -11.12 8.55
N LYS A 503 -25.85 -11.85 8.88
CA LYS A 503 -27.03 -11.26 9.54
C LYS A 503 -26.69 -10.68 10.91
N ALA A 504 -25.91 -11.41 11.71
CA ALA A 504 -25.46 -10.97 13.02
C ALA A 504 -24.58 -9.71 12.93
N TYR A 505 -23.68 -9.65 11.94
CA TYR A 505 -22.86 -8.48 11.66
C TYR A 505 -23.71 -7.25 11.36
N ILE A 506 -24.68 -7.37 10.46
CA ILE A 506 -25.56 -6.24 10.10
C ILE A 506 -26.38 -5.79 11.32
N ALA A 507 -26.89 -6.74 12.12
CA ALA A 507 -27.64 -6.45 13.34
C ALA A 507 -26.80 -5.81 14.45
N SER A 508 -25.47 -5.97 14.43
CA SER A 508 -24.57 -5.39 15.43
C SER A 508 -24.40 -3.87 15.33
N GLY A 509 -24.88 -3.24 14.25
CA GLY A 509 -24.70 -1.80 13.98
C GLY A 509 -23.40 -1.46 13.24
N LYS A 510 -22.54 -2.44 12.96
CA LYS A 510 -21.29 -2.18 12.23
C LYS A 510 -21.53 -1.82 10.75
N PRO A 511 -20.75 -0.88 10.16
CA PRO A 511 -20.93 -0.43 8.77
C PRO A 511 -20.89 -1.55 7.72
N TYR A 512 -21.95 -1.65 6.92
CA TYR A 512 -22.08 -2.57 5.79
C TYR A 512 -22.25 -1.83 4.47
N PHE A 513 -21.46 -2.20 3.46
CA PHE A 513 -21.61 -1.74 2.08
C PHE A 513 -21.89 -2.90 1.12
N GLY A 514 -23.12 -3.04 0.64
CA GLY A 514 -23.49 -4.00 -0.41
C GLY A 514 -23.38 -3.41 -1.83
N ILE A 515 -22.77 -4.14 -2.76
CA ILE A 515 -22.68 -3.74 -4.18
C ILE A 515 -23.37 -4.77 -5.06
N CYS A 516 -24.30 -4.33 -5.90
CA CYS A 516 -25.11 -5.11 -6.84
C CYS A 516 -25.79 -6.31 -6.17
N ILE A 517 -25.24 -7.53 -6.27
CA ILE A 517 -25.79 -8.68 -5.54
C ILE A 517 -25.73 -8.48 -4.03
N GLY A 518 -24.70 -7.80 -3.50
CA GLY A 518 -24.64 -7.41 -2.10
C GLY A 518 -25.83 -6.53 -1.68
N MET A 519 -26.36 -5.70 -2.57
CA MET A 519 -27.61 -4.98 -2.31
C MET A 519 -28.81 -5.92 -2.37
N GLN A 520 -28.89 -6.77 -3.40
CA GLN A 520 -30.06 -7.62 -3.64
C GLN A 520 -30.27 -8.65 -2.53
N VAL A 521 -29.21 -9.25 -1.98
CA VAL A 521 -29.34 -10.24 -0.89
C VAL A 521 -29.97 -9.69 0.39
N LEU A 522 -30.00 -8.36 0.57
CA LEU A 522 -30.71 -7.72 1.70
C LEU A 522 -32.24 -7.87 1.62
N PHE A 523 -32.77 -8.09 0.42
CA PHE A 523 -34.19 -8.23 0.15
C PHE A 523 -34.71 -9.62 0.54
N GLU A 524 -36.03 -9.78 0.63
CA GLU A 524 -36.65 -11.03 1.06
C GLU A 524 -36.55 -12.13 0.00
N SER A 525 -36.78 -11.78 -1.27
CA SER A 525 -36.82 -12.73 -2.38
C SER A 525 -36.49 -12.08 -3.72
N SER A 526 -36.24 -12.90 -4.73
CA SER A 526 -36.03 -12.47 -6.11
C SER A 526 -36.87 -13.33 -7.06
N THR A 527 -37.52 -12.70 -8.05
CA THR A 527 -38.24 -13.42 -9.10
C THR A 527 -37.31 -14.22 -10.00
N GLU A 528 -35.99 -14.00 -9.93
CA GLU A 528 -34.99 -14.87 -10.58
C GLU A 528 -35.09 -16.32 -10.09
N ASN A 529 -35.40 -16.50 -8.81
CA ASN A 529 -35.67 -17.81 -8.23
C ASN A 529 -36.61 -17.67 -7.01
N PRO A 530 -37.92 -17.91 -7.18
CA PRO A 530 -38.91 -17.74 -6.11
C PRO A 530 -38.68 -18.61 -4.88
N ASP A 531 -37.97 -19.74 -5.03
CA ASP A 531 -37.72 -20.69 -3.94
C ASP A 531 -36.61 -20.24 -2.98
N THR A 532 -35.76 -19.29 -3.41
CA THR A 532 -34.60 -18.85 -2.65
C THR A 532 -34.93 -17.58 -1.85
N LYS A 533 -34.85 -17.66 -0.53
CA LYS A 533 -35.01 -16.51 0.37
C LYS A 533 -33.68 -15.80 0.62
N GLY A 534 -33.69 -14.47 0.56
CA GLY A 534 -32.56 -13.63 0.92
C GLY A 534 -32.40 -13.46 2.43
N LEU A 535 -31.72 -12.38 2.84
CA LEU A 535 -31.53 -12.04 4.26
C LEU A 535 -32.83 -11.55 4.91
N GLY A 536 -33.78 -11.03 4.13
CA GLY A 536 -35.10 -10.57 4.63
C GLY A 536 -35.04 -9.30 5.49
N ILE A 537 -34.00 -8.48 5.32
CA ILE A 537 -33.82 -7.21 6.04
C ILE A 537 -34.74 -6.13 5.44
N ILE A 538 -34.89 -6.14 4.12
CA ILE A 538 -35.82 -5.28 3.38
C ILE A 538 -37.02 -6.14 2.94
N PRO A 539 -38.23 -5.86 3.44
CA PRO A 539 -39.45 -6.62 3.12
C PRO A 539 -39.99 -6.21 1.74
N ALA A 540 -39.20 -6.47 0.70
CA ALA A 540 -39.54 -6.22 -0.69
C ALA A 540 -38.92 -7.32 -1.57
N THR A 541 -39.50 -7.50 -2.76
CA THR A 541 -39.06 -8.49 -3.74
C THR A 541 -38.30 -7.82 -4.88
N ILE A 542 -37.23 -8.48 -5.33
CA ILE A 542 -36.49 -8.11 -6.53
C ILE A 542 -37.22 -8.68 -7.75
N GLU A 543 -37.54 -7.85 -8.74
CA GLU A 543 -38.34 -8.19 -9.93
C GLU A 543 -37.52 -8.09 -11.23
N GLU A 544 -37.83 -8.89 -12.26
CA GLU A 544 -37.22 -8.74 -13.60
C GLU A 544 -37.77 -7.48 -14.29
N PHE A 545 -36.92 -6.77 -15.04
CA PHE A 545 -37.39 -5.66 -15.89
C PHE A 545 -38.35 -6.12 -16.98
N GLY A 546 -39.35 -5.29 -17.28
CA GLY A 546 -40.18 -5.45 -18.47
C GLY A 546 -39.38 -5.26 -19.77
N ARG A 547 -39.70 -6.04 -20.81
CA ARG A 547 -38.97 -6.04 -22.11
C ARG A 547 -39.71 -5.37 -23.26
N GLU A 548 -40.79 -4.66 -22.96
CA GLU A 548 -41.66 -4.07 -23.99
C GLU A 548 -41.01 -2.85 -24.63
N ASP A 549 -40.46 -1.94 -23.82
CA ASP A 549 -39.94 -0.63 -24.21
C ASP A 549 -38.40 -0.54 -24.27
N LYS A 550 -37.69 -1.56 -23.78
CA LYS A 550 -36.23 -1.56 -23.62
C LYS A 550 -35.61 -2.94 -23.68
N ALA A 551 -34.28 -2.98 -23.80
CA ALA A 551 -33.51 -4.22 -23.77
C ALA A 551 -33.20 -4.66 -22.34
N VAL A 552 -33.20 -5.96 -22.06
CA VAL A 552 -32.88 -6.52 -20.73
C VAL A 552 -31.85 -7.63 -20.93
N PRO A 553 -30.69 -7.61 -20.24
CA PRO A 553 -30.33 -6.81 -19.05
C PRO A 553 -30.11 -5.30 -19.31
N HIS A 554 -30.32 -4.49 -18.26
CA HIS A 554 -29.88 -3.09 -18.19
C HIS A 554 -28.35 -3.08 -18.12
N MET A 555 -27.70 -2.77 -19.24
CA MET A 555 -26.24 -2.78 -19.41
C MET A 555 -25.73 -1.43 -19.92
N GLY A 556 -25.32 -0.57 -19.01
CA GLY A 556 -24.83 0.74 -19.38
C GLY A 556 -24.75 1.73 -18.23
N TRP A 557 -24.68 2.99 -18.59
CA TRP A 557 -24.52 4.08 -17.65
C TRP A 557 -25.86 4.76 -17.44
N ASN A 558 -26.20 5.05 -16.18
CA ASN A 558 -27.43 5.75 -15.86
C ASN A 558 -27.20 6.68 -14.65
N ARG A 559 -28.07 7.66 -14.47
CA ARG A 559 -27.98 8.62 -13.36
C ARG A 559 -28.62 8.02 -12.12
N ALA A 560 -27.95 8.15 -10.98
CA ALA A 560 -28.53 7.86 -9.67
C ALA A 560 -29.02 9.18 -9.08
N GLU A 561 -30.33 9.36 -8.99
CA GLU A 561 -30.92 10.57 -8.45
C GLU A 561 -31.23 10.36 -6.96
N PRO A 562 -30.44 10.93 -6.03
CA PRO A 562 -30.74 10.80 -4.61
C PRO A 562 -32.04 11.52 -4.26
N LEU A 563 -32.81 10.94 -3.35
CA LEU A 563 -34.09 11.50 -2.86
C LEU A 563 -33.85 12.70 -1.94
N GLN A 564 -32.71 12.71 -1.24
CA GLN A 564 -32.23 13.80 -0.42
C GLN A 564 -30.82 14.21 -0.87
N ASP A 565 -30.48 15.49 -0.77
CA ASP A 565 -29.12 15.93 -1.13
C ASP A 565 -28.14 15.62 0.02
N ASP A 566 -27.47 14.47 -0.07
CA ASP A 566 -26.44 14.02 0.87
C ASP A 566 -25.15 13.61 0.15
N SER A 567 -24.91 14.16 -1.05
CA SER A 567 -23.77 13.79 -1.90
C SER A 567 -22.41 13.99 -1.23
N ALA A 568 -22.32 14.88 -0.23
CA ALA A 568 -21.12 15.09 0.57
C ALA A 568 -20.82 13.91 1.52
N GLU A 569 -21.84 13.18 1.95
CA GLU A 569 -21.72 12.01 2.85
C GLU A 569 -21.54 10.71 2.06
N THR A 570 -22.31 10.54 0.99
CA THR A 570 -22.37 9.26 0.24
C THR A 570 -21.53 9.26 -1.03
N GLY A 571 -21.08 10.44 -1.50
CA GLY A 571 -20.42 10.60 -2.79
C GLY A 571 -21.35 10.41 -4.00
N VAL A 572 -22.64 10.12 -3.78
CA VAL A 572 -23.62 9.91 -4.85
C VAL A 572 -24.09 11.27 -5.38
N GLY A 573 -23.61 11.64 -6.56
CA GLY A 573 -23.91 12.94 -7.18
C GLY A 573 -25.11 12.88 -8.11
N LYS A 574 -26.05 13.83 -7.98
CA LYS A 574 -27.22 14.00 -8.87
C LYS A 574 -26.89 14.06 -10.36
N SER A 575 -25.72 14.61 -10.71
CA SER A 575 -25.27 14.77 -12.09
C SER A 575 -24.34 13.67 -12.59
N SER A 576 -23.93 12.75 -11.71
CA SER A 576 -22.98 11.68 -12.02
C SER A 576 -23.67 10.48 -12.66
N ALA A 577 -22.95 9.82 -13.57
CA ALA A 577 -23.38 8.57 -14.17
C ALA A 577 -22.66 7.39 -13.50
N TYR A 578 -23.39 6.32 -13.27
CA TYR A 578 -22.89 5.08 -12.68
C TYR A 578 -23.19 3.90 -13.60
N TYR A 579 -22.35 2.88 -13.53
CA TYR A 579 -22.47 1.68 -14.37
C TYR A 579 -23.39 0.64 -13.74
N PHE A 580 -24.47 0.29 -14.44
CA PHE A 580 -25.45 -0.72 -14.09
C PHE A 580 -25.36 -1.91 -15.04
N VAL A 581 -25.44 -3.12 -14.48
CA VAL A 581 -25.34 -4.37 -15.23
C VAL A 581 -26.21 -5.47 -14.57
N HIS A 582 -27.52 -5.44 -14.83
CA HIS A 582 -28.48 -6.32 -14.14
C HIS A 582 -29.77 -6.56 -14.95
N SER A 583 -30.37 -7.76 -14.81
CA SER A 583 -31.72 -8.05 -15.35
C SER A 583 -32.83 -7.79 -14.33
N PHE A 584 -32.50 -7.82 -13.04
CA PHE A 584 -33.43 -7.77 -11.93
C PHE A 584 -33.22 -6.52 -11.08
N ARG A 585 -34.28 -5.91 -10.58
CA ARG A 585 -34.28 -4.62 -9.88
C ARG A 585 -35.22 -4.64 -8.68
N ALA A 586 -34.93 -3.80 -7.69
CA ALA A 586 -35.88 -3.48 -6.62
C ALA A 586 -36.83 -2.37 -7.09
N PRO A 587 -38.15 -2.59 -7.14
CA PRO A 587 -39.07 -1.56 -7.55
C PRO A 587 -39.10 -0.37 -6.59
N TYR A 588 -39.26 0.83 -7.15
CA TYR A 588 -39.41 2.02 -6.33
C TYR A 588 -40.83 2.11 -5.77
N ASP A 589 -40.93 1.99 -4.44
CA ASP A 589 -42.15 2.31 -3.69
C ASP A 589 -41.86 3.54 -2.81
N PRO A 590 -42.64 4.63 -2.92
CA PRO A 590 -42.52 5.80 -2.05
C PRO A 590 -42.67 5.51 -0.54
N LEU A 591 -43.30 4.39 -0.17
CA LEU A 591 -43.44 3.94 1.22
C LEU A 591 -42.19 3.21 1.73
N ASN A 592 -41.26 2.85 0.85
CA ASN A 592 -40.06 2.11 1.24
C ASN A 592 -39.05 3.03 1.95
N GLU A 593 -38.92 2.83 3.26
CA GLU A 593 -38.02 3.59 4.14
C GLU A 593 -36.52 3.37 3.84
N TRP A 594 -36.17 2.36 3.04
CA TRP A 594 -34.78 2.08 2.67
C TRP A 594 -34.32 2.84 1.44
N ALA A 595 -35.24 3.50 0.72
CA ALA A 595 -34.93 4.17 -0.53
C ALA A 595 -33.98 5.35 -0.32
N HIS A 596 -32.83 5.34 -1.00
CA HIS A 596 -31.85 6.42 -0.95
C HIS A 596 -31.75 7.18 -2.29
N SER A 597 -31.55 6.45 -3.39
CA SER A 597 -31.54 7.03 -4.74
C SER A 597 -32.35 6.17 -5.69
N THR A 598 -32.95 6.81 -6.68
CA THR A 598 -33.73 6.14 -7.73
C THR A 598 -33.10 6.38 -9.09
N THR A 599 -33.34 5.44 -9.99
CA THR A 599 -32.97 5.56 -11.41
C THR A 599 -34.15 5.12 -12.25
N GLN A 600 -34.27 5.72 -13.44
CA GLN A 600 -35.26 5.34 -14.44
C GLN A 600 -34.60 4.58 -15.59
N TYR A 601 -35.20 3.46 -15.98
CA TYR A 601 -34.82 2.71 -17.19
C TYR A 601 -36.08 2.38 -17.99
N GLY A 602 -36.19 2.90 -19.21
CA GLY A 602 -37.47 3.01 -19.93
C GLY A 602 -38.55 3.70 -19.08
N GLN A 603 -39.71 3.07 -18.92
CA GLN A 603 -40.81 3.57 -18.10
C GLN A 603 -40.79 3.09 -16.64
N GLU A 604 -39.78 2.31 -16.23
CA GLU A 604 -39.69 1.75 -14.88
C GLU A 604 -38.73 2.55 -13.99
N LEU A 605 -39.20 2.90 -12.78
CA LEU A 605 -38.39 3.47 -11.70
C LEU A 605 -37.94 2.37 -10.73
N PHE A 606 -36.67 2.39 -10.37
CA PHE A 606 -36.09 1.41 -9.46
C PHE A 606 -35.11 2.03 -8.46
N LEU A 607 -34.82 1.30 -7.39
CA LEU A 607 -33.85 1.72 -6.38
C LEU A 607 -32.42 1.53 -6.90
N ALA A 608 -31.70 2.64 -7.06
CA ALA A 608 -30.30 2.63 -7.45
C ALA A 608 -29.36 2.46 -6.23
N SER A 609 -29.83 2.87 -5.06
CA SER A 609 -29.16 2.61 -3.79
C SER A 609 -30.15 2.61 -2.64
N VAL A 610 -29.81 1.89 -1.57
CA VAL A 610 -30.55 1.85 -0.31
C VAL A 610 -29.67 2.29 0.87
N ARG A 611 -30.26 2.95 1.86
CA ARG A 611 -29.55 3.42 3.06
C ARG A 611 -30.50 3.40 4.27
N ARG A 612 -30.08 2.76 5.36
CA ARG A 612 -30.76 2.84 6.67
C ARG A 612 -29.79 2.42 7.77
N GLY A 613 -29.65 3.26 8.79
CA GLY A 613 -28.69 3.01 9.88
C GLY A 613 -27.29 2.76 9.34
N ASN A 614 -26.73 1.60 9.68
CA ASN A 614 -25.40 1.14 9.29
C ASN A 614 -25.28 0.50 7.90
N VAL A 615 -26.41 0.29 7.22
CA VAL A 615 -26.47 -0.35 5.91
C VAL A 615 -26.50 0.71 4.82
N PHE A 616 -25.52 0.63 3.93
CA PHE A 616 -25.52 1.33 2.64
C PHE A 616 -25.36 0.30 1.53
N ALA A 617 -26.11 0.40 0.44
CA ALA A 617 -25.91 -0.51 -0.68
C ALA A 617 -26.28 0.15 -2.01
N THR A 618 -25.58 -0.21 -3.08
CA THR A 618 -25.77 0.33 -4.42
C THR A 618 -26.06 -0.79 -5.41
N GLN A 619 -27.03 -0.59 -6.30
CA GLN A 619 -27.31 -1.51 -7.40
C GLN A 619 -26.26 -1.37 -8.52
N PHE A 620 -25.73 -0.16 -8.71
CA PHE A 620 -24.61 0.09 -9.61
C PHE A 620 -23.27 -0.36 -9.00
N HIS A 621 -22.27 -0.55 -9.87
CA HIS A 621 -20.92 -0.95 -9.50
C HIS A 621 -20.01 0.29 -9.37
N PRO A 622 -19.73 0.82 -8.17
CA PRO A 622 -18.85 1.96 -8.00
C PRO A 622 -17.41 1.68 -8.51
N GLU A 623 -16.91 0.46 -8.36
CA GLU A 623 -15.62 0.02 -8.88
C GLU A 623 -15.54 -0.01 -10.42
N LYS A 624 -16.68 0.08 -11.11
CA LYS A 624 -16.80 0.16 -12.58
C LYS A 624 -17.35 1.49 -13.08
N SER A 625 -17.55 2.45 -12.17
CA SER A 625 -18.15 3.75 -12.49
C SER A 625 -17.10 4.86 -12.65
N GLY A 626 -15.83 4.51 -12.91
CA GLY A 626 -14.71 5.46 -13.01
C GLY A 626 -14.55 6.33 -11.76
N GLU A 627 -14.09 7.57 -11.95
CA GLU A 627 -13.90 8.54 -10.86
C GLU A 627 -15.18 8.80 -10.04
N ALA A 628 -16.37 8.73 -10.67
CA ALA A 628 -17.62 8.92 -9.95
C ALA A 628 -17.88 7.83 -8.91
N GLY A 629 -17.55 6.58 -9.23
CA GLY A 629 -17.68 5.48 -8.29
C GLY A 629 -16.55 5.41 -7.26
N LEU A 630 -15.32 5.79 -7.64
CA LEU A 630 -14.22 5.93 -6.66
C LEU A 630 -14.55 6.97 -5.58
N ARG A 631 -15.26 8.06 -5.93
CA ARG A 631 -15.77 9.02 -4.94
C ARG A 631 -16.76 8.40 -3.95
N VAL A 632 -17.65 7.53 -4.41
CA VAL A 632 -18.61 6.82 -3.53
C VAL A 632 -17.89 5.92 -2.55
N LEU A 633 -16.92 5.11 -3.02
CA LEU A 633 -16.10 4.25 -2.16
C LEU A 633 -15.32 5.08 -1.14
N LYS A 634 -14.66 6.16 -1.59
CA LYS A 634 -13.88 7.04 -0.72
C LYS A 634 -14.73 7.73 0.34
N ALA A 635 -15.90 8.25 -0.04
CA ALA A 635 -16.82 8.90 0.88
C ALA A 635 -17.22 7.95 2.02
N TRP A 636 -17.67 6.74 1.67
CA TRP A 636 -18.05 5.72 2.64
C TRP A 636 -16.88 5.28 3.55
N LEU A 637 -15.69 5.04 2.97
CA LEU A 637 -14.49 4.65 3.75
C LEU A 637 -13.93 5.76 4.63
N SER A 638 -14.16 7.03 4.28
CA SER A 638 -13.71 8.17 5.09
C SER A 638 -14.66 8.51 6.24
N ALA A 639 -15.88 7.96 6.25
CA ALA A 639 -16.88 8.26 7.26
C ALA A 639 -16.46 7.73 8.66
N PRO A 640 -16.60 8.52 9.74
CA PRO A 640 -16.28 8.06 11.09
C PRO A 640 -17.10 6.83 11.47
N LEU A 641 -16.51 5.83 12.14
CA LEU A 641 -17.22 4.60 12.56
C LEU A 641 -18.47 4.93 13.42
N ASN A 642 -18.36 5.93 14.30
CA ASN A 642 -19.46 6.37 15.17
C ASN A 642 -20.50 7.27 14.47
N ALA A 643 -20.23 7.75 13.25
CA ALA A 643 -21.19 8.57 12.49
C ALA A 643 -22.23 7.70 11.76
N VAL A 644 -21.98 6.40 11.66
CA VAL A 644 -22.83 5.42 10.99
C VAL A 644 -24.05 5.03 11.84
N ASP A 645 -24.00 5.29 13.16
CA ASP A 645 -25.04 4.91 14.12
C ASP A 645 -26.17 5.95 14.33
N GLY A 646 -26.07 7.18 13.79
CA GLY A 646 -26.97 8.26 14.23
C GLY A 646 -27.48 9.28 13.21
N HIS A 647 -27.05 9.25 11.94
CA HIS A 647 -27.32 10.35 10.99
C HIS A 647 -27.92 9.95 9.65
N ALA A 648 -28.50 8.76 9.50
CA ALA A 648 -29.46 8.57 8.42
C ALA A 648 -30.67 9.46 8.73
N LYS A 649 -30.76 10.63 8.10
CA LYS A 649 -31.97 11.46 8.14
C LYS A 649 -33.15 10.57 7.78
N ALA A 650 -34.27 10.75 8.48
CA ALA A 650 -35.48 9.98 8.20
C ALA A 650 -35.77 10.05 6.69
N PRO A 651 -36.03 8.90 6.03
CA PRO A 651 -36.19 8.83 4.59
C PRO A 651 -37.29 9.80 4.16
N VAL A 652 -36.94 10.74 3.29
CA VAL A 652 -37.92 11.67 2.75
C VAL A 652 -38.79 10.90 1.76
N ARG A 653 -40.07 10.78 2.07
CA ARG A 653 -41.07 10.15 1.19
C ARG A 653 -41.37 11.09 0.03
N VAL A 654 -40.63 10.95 -1.07
CA VAL A 654 -40.80 11.75 -2.28
C VAL A 654 -41.46 10.92 -3.36
N THR A 655 -42.72 11.17 -3.69
CA THR A 655 -43.33 10.51 -4.85
C THR A 655 -42.65 10.97 -6.14
N ARG A 656 -42.06 10.03 -6.89
CA ARG A 656 -41.47 10.28 -8.22
C ARG A 656 -42.27 9.55 -9.30
N THR A 657 -42.56 10.28 -10.38
CA THR A 657 -43.16 9.74 -11.59
C THR A 657 -42.10 9.57 -12.67
N PRO A 658 -42.15 8.51 -13.50
CA PRO A 658 -41.22 8.35 -14.63
C PRO A 658 -41.26 9.57 -15.56
N ALA A 659 -40.10 10.06 -15.96
CA ALA A 659 -39.96 11.10 -16.97
C ALA A 659 -40.28 10.55 -18.37
N PRO A 660 -40.63 11.40 -19.36
CA PRO A 660 -40.95 10.95 -20.71
C PRO A 660 -39.82 10.21 -21.44
N LYS A 661 -38.56 10.48 -21.07
CA LYS A 661 -37.36 9.79 -21.59
C LYS A 661 -36.50 9.37 -20.41
N ASP A 662 -35.88 8.19 -20.52
CA ASP A 662 -34.98 7.68 -19.49
C ASP A 662 -33.60 8.35 -19.53
N GLY A 663 -32.86 8.21 -18.43
CA GLY A 663 -31.51 8.75 -18.26
C GLY A 663 -30.41 7.86 -18.87
N PHE A 664 -30.77 6.85 -19.66
CA PHE A 664 -29.81 5.87 -20.17
C PHE A 664 -28.80 6.53 -21.12
N ILE A 665 -27.53 6.29 -20.84
CA ILE A 665 -26.39 6.83 -21.59
C ILE A 665 -25.95 5.80 -22.63
N ARG A 666 -25.80 6.27 -23.88
CA ARG A 666 -25.28 5.45 -24.98
C ARG A 666 -23.79 5.20 -24.78
N ARG A 667 -23.37 3.94 -24.91
CA ARG A 667 -21.99 3.52 -24.63
C ARG A 667 -21.10 3.63 -25.86
N VAL A 668 -19.92 4.23 -25.67
CA VAL A 668 -18.80 4.16 -26.62
C VAL A 668 -17.81 3.09 -26.14
N VAL A 669 -17.74 1.98 -26.87
CA VAL A 669 -16.88 0.84 -26.54
C VAL A 669 -15.58 0.91 -27.35
N ALA A 670 -14.45 0.88 -26.65
CA ALA A 670 -13.14 0.84 -27.28
C ALA A 670 -12.64 -0.60 -27.33
N CYS A 671 -12.34 -1.11 -28.52
CA CYS A 671 -11.90 -2.49 -28.71
C CYS A 671 -10.43 -2.55 -29.12
N MET A 672 -9.72 -3.62 -28.78
CA MET A 672 -8.36 -3.90 -29.26
C MET A 672 -8.10 -5.39 -29.49
N ASP A 673 -7.32 -5.68 -30.52
CA ASP A 673 -6.86 -7.02 -30.86
C ASP A 673 -5.53 -7.32 -30.17
N VAL A 674 -5.48 -8.35 -29.34
CA VAL A 674 -4.27 -8.79 -28.63
C VAL A 674 -3.69 -10.02 -29.33
N ARG A 675 -2.48 -9.89 -29.89
CA ARG A 675 -1.73 -10.97 -30.57
C ARG A 675 -0.39 -11.23 -29.89
N ALA A 676 0.16 -12.42 -30.08
CA ALA A 676 1.57 -12.68 -29.82
C ALA A 676 2.39 -12.38 -31.08
N ASN A 677 3.47 -11.61 -30.96
CA ASN A 677 4.43 -11.40 -32.05
C ASN A 677 5.36 -12.62 -32.22
N ASP A 678 6.27 -12.56 -33.20
CA ASP A 678 7.23 -13.64 -33.47
C ASP A 678 8.20 -13.91 -32.30
N GLN A 679 8.39 -12.93 -31.40
CA GLN A 679 9.20 -13.04 -30.18
C GLN A 679 8.39 -13.58 -28.98
N GLY A 680 7.08 -13.79 -29.14
CA GLY A 680 6.18 -14.22 -28.07
C GLY A 680 5.63 -13.10 -27.20
N ASP A 681 5.97 -11.84 -27.46
CA ASP A 681 5.41 -10.68 -26.75
C ASP A 681 3.98 -10.40 -27.19
N LEU A 682 3.15 -9.97 -26.23
CA LEU A 682 1.81 -9.50 -26.53
C LEU A 682 1.82 -8.08 -27.07
N VAL A 683 1.28 -7.93 -28.29
CA VAL A 683 1.23 -6.68 -29.03
C VAL A 683 -0.19 -6.42 -29.53
N VAL A 684 -0.52 -5.14 -29.68
CA VAL A 684 -1.75 -4.72 -30.35
C VAL A 684 -1.48 -4.55 -31.84
N THR A 685 -2.34 -5.12 -32.68
CA THR A 685 -2.13 -5.18 -34.15
C THR A 685 -3.40 -4.80 -34.91
N LYS A 686 -3.28 -4.67 -36.24
CA LYS A 686 -4.41 -4.44 -37.16
C LYS A 686 -5.11 -5.77 -37.47
N GLY A 687 -6.45 -5.78 -37.49
CA GLY A 687 -7.32 -6.95 -37.68
C GLY A 687 -6.98 -7.90 -38.85
N ASP A 688 -7.64 -9.07 -38.84
CA ASP A 688 -7.25 -10.32 -39.52
C ASP A 688 -7.08 -10.32 -41.06
N GLN A 689 -7.35 -9.22 -41.77
CA GLN A 689 -7.40 -9.20 -43.24
C GLN A 689 -6.27 -8.42 -43.96
N TYR A 690 -5.30 -7.85 -43.25
CA TYR A 690 -4.24 -7.05 -43.88
C TYR A 690 -2.86 -7.69 -43.74
N ASP A 691 -2.07 -7.67 -44.81
CA ASP A 691 -0.66 -8.10 -44.81
C ASP A 691 0.11 -7.28 -43.76
N VAL A 692 0.38 -7.90 -42.60
CA VAL A 692 0.86 -7.25 -41.35
C VAL A 692 2.36 -6.91 -41.39
N ARG A 693 2.98 -7.15 -42.55
CA ARG A 693 4.42 -7.09 -42.79
C ARG A 693 4.77 -5.80 -43.53
N GLU A 694 5.79 -5.08 -43.09
CA GLU A 694 6.23 -3.83 -43.70
C GLU A 694 6.44 -3.95 -45.23
N LYS A 695 5.94 -2.97 -46.00
CA LYS A 695 6.33 -2.74 -47.39
C LYS A 695 7.33 -1.58 -47.39
N GLU A 696 8.56 -1.82 -47.82
CA GLU A 696 9.57 -0.78 -48.00
C GLU A 696 9.07 0.29 -48.99
N THR A 697 9.07 1.55 -48.55
CA THR A 697 8.96 2.72 -49.44
C THR A 697 10.12 3.66 -49.10
N GLY A 698 11.14 3.67 -49.98
CA GLY A 698 12.31 4.56 -49.88
C GLY A 698 13.28 4.34 -51.05
N PRO A 699 13.94 5.39 -51.57
CA PRO A 699 14.36 5.48 -52.98
C PRO A 699 15.63 4.69 -53.32
N GLN A 700 15.65 4.18 -54.54
CA GLN A 700 16.80 3.50 -55.15
C GLN A 700 18.00 4.44 -55.28
N THR A 701 19.08 4.14 -54.57
CA THR A 701 20.44 4.58 -54.91
C THR A 701 21.29 3.35 -55.25
N GLN A 702 21.70 3.29 -56.51
CA GLN A 702 22.71 2.37 -57.06
C GLN A 702 24.01 2.43 -56.26
N VAL A 703 24.58 1.29 -55.86
CA VAL A 703 26.04 1.00 -55.94
C VAL A 703 26.31 -0.52 -56.04
N ASP A 704 27.03 -0.87 -57.11
CA ASP A 704 27.95 -1.97 -57.44
C ASP A 704 27.76 -3.46 -57.06
N LEU A 705 27.87 -4.24 -58.14
CA LEU A 705 28.14 -5.66 -58.23
C LEU A 705 29.64 -5.93 -58.04
N THR A 706 30.03 -6.83 -57.12
CA THR A 706 31.07 -7.86 -57.38
C THR A 706 31.11 -8.93 -56.28
N SER A 707 31.45 -10.14 -56.72
CA SER A 707 31.80 -11.37 -55.98
C SER A 707 30.66 -12.27 -55.51
N GLY A 708 30.61 -13.46 -56.11
CA GLY A 708 29.66 -14.52 -55.81
C GLY A 708 30.12 -15.44 -54.68
N SER A 709 29.15 -15.91 -53.90
CA SER A 709 29.23 -17.10 -53.08
C SER A 709 27.81 -17.62 -52.84
N SER A 710 27.61 -18.87 -53.21
CA SER A 710 26.33 -19.58 -53.18
C SER A 710 25.96 -20.00 -51.75
N SER A 711 25.02 -19.27 -51.14
CA SER A 711 24.15 -19.78 -50.09
C SER A 711 22.85 -19.00 -50.14
N ARG A 712 21.72 -19.67 -50.43
CA ARG A 712 20.37 -19.08 -50.31
C ARG A 712 20.19 -18.65 -48.84
N PRO A 713 20.06 -17.34 -48.52
CA PRO A 713 19.56 -16.93 -47.23
C PRO A 713 18.05 -17.15 -47.24
N SER A 714 17.53 -17.80 -46.20
CA SER A 714 16.11 -17.74 -45.85
C SER A 714 15.64 -16.28 -45.86
N SER A 715 14.52 -16.00 -46.53
CA SER A 715 13.81 -14.72 -46.49
C SER A 715 13.84 -14.10 -45.09
N PRO A 716 14.18 -12.81 -44.92
CA PRO A 716 14.06 -12.16 -43.62
C PRO A 716 12.58 -12.20 -43.22
N THR A 717 12.30 -12.78 -42.05
CA THR A 717 10.98 -12.76 -41.41
C THR A 717 10.62 -11.31 -41.11
N ARG A 718 9.68 -10.75 -41.87
CA ARG A 718 9.19 -9.36 -41.70
C ARG A 718 8.42 -9.22 -40.39
N ALA A 719 8.78 -8.22 -39.60
CA ALA A 719 8.22 -7.95 -38.28
C ALA A 719 6.74 -7.49 -38.34
N VAL A 720 5.96 -7.89 -37.33
CA VAL A 720 4.56 -7.50 -37.14
C VAL A 720 4.47 -6.04 -36.66
N ARG A 721 3.63 -5.22 -37.30
CA ARG A 721 3.41 -3.81 -36.92
C ARG A 721 2.79 -3.70 -35.52
N ASN A 722 3.58 -3.26 -34.54
CA ASN A 722 3.18 -3.07 -33.15
C ASN A 722 2.54 -1.68 -32.92
N LEU A 723 1.29 -1.64 -32.44
CA LEU A 723 0.55 -0.40 -32.13
C LEU A 723 0.60 -0.02 -30.63
N GLY A 724 1.33 -0.79 -29.82
CA GLY A 724 1.52 -0.54 -28.38
C GLY A 724 1.39 -1.80 -27.53
N LYS A 725 1.71 -1.67 -26.23
CA LYS A 725 1.43 -2.69 -25.23
C LYS A 725 -0.06 -2.64 -24.83
N PRO A 726 -0.78 -3.78 -24.79
CA PRO A 726 -2.23 -3.80 -24.51
C PRO A 726 -2.67 -3.02 -23.27
N VAL A 727 -1.92 -3.11 -22.18
CA VAL A 727 -2.24 -2.44 -20.90
C VAL A 727 -2.17 -0.92 -21.03
N ALA A 728 -1.11 -0.39 -21.62
CA ALA A 728 -0.92 1.06 -21.78
C ALA A 728 -2.01 1.66 -22.68
N LEU A 729 -2.44 0.91 -23.69
CA LEU A 729 -3.53 1.32 -24.56
C LEU A 729 -4.90 1.26 -23.84
N ALA A 730 -5.15 0.22 -23.05
CA ALA A 730 -6.38 0.14 -22.24
C ALA A 730 -6.50 1.33 -21.29
N ARG A 731 -5.40 1.72 -20.64
CA ARG A 731 -5.32 2.94 -19.85
C ARG A 731 -5.58 4.19 -20.71
N ALA A 732 -4.96 4.30 -21.88
CA ALA A 732 -5.18 5.45 -22.76
C ALA A 732 -6.66 5.56 -23.20
N TYR A 733 -7.35 4.44 -23.43
CA TYR A 733 -8.78 4.43 -23.72
C TYR A 733 -9.62 4.86 -22.52
N TYR A 734 -9.31 4.36 -21.33
CA TYR A 734 -9.97 4.80 -20.09
C TYR A 734 -9.80 6.30 -19.85
N ASP A 735 -8.57 6.82 -19.96
CA ASP A 735 -8.23 8.22 -19.77
C ASP A 735 -8.90 9.11 -20.84
N ALA A 736 -9.07 8.61 -22.06
CA ALA A 736 -9.81 9.27 -23.14
C ALA A 736 -11.34 9.20 -22.97
N GLY A 737 -11.83 8.52 -21.94
CA GLY A 737 -13.25 8.44 -21.61
C GLY A 737 -13.99 7.28 -22.26
N ALA A 738 -13.35 6.15 -22.59
CA ALA A 738 -14.06 4.95 -23.01
C ALA A 738 -15.07 4.48 -21.94
N ASP A 739 -16.28 4.11 -22.36
CA ASP A 739 -17.32 3.64 -21.42
C ASP A 739 -17.15 2.16 -21.08
N GLU A 740 -16.45 1.42 -21.94
CA GLU A 740 -16.13 0.00 -21.81
C GLU A 740 -14.92 -0.31 -22.71
N ILE A 741 -14.09 -1.27 -22.31
CA ILE A 741 -12.94 -1.74 -23.08
C ILE A 741 -13.11 -3.22 -23.42
N CYS A 742 -13.03 -3.55 -24.71
CA CYS A 742 -13.07 -4.92 -25.21
C CYS A 742 -11.68 -5.37 -25.64
N LEU A 743 -11.20 -6.49 -25.10
CA LEU A 743 -9.94 -7.13 -25.49
C LEU A 743 -10.27 -8.41 -26.26
N LEU A 744 -9.98 -8.42 -27.55
CA LEU A 744 -10.12 -9.58 -28.40
C LEU A 744 -8.82 -10.38 -28.38
N ASN A 745 -8.84 -11.49 -27.66
CA ASN A 745 -7.76 -12.45 -27.58
C ASN A 745 -7.74 -13.31 -28.85
N ILE A 746 -6.84 -12.95 -29.76
CA ILE A 746 -6.54 -13.68 -30.99
C ILE A 746 -5.12 -14.25 -30.96
N THR A 747 -4.58 -14.43 -29.76
CA THR A 747 -3.34 -15.19 -29.59
C THR A 747 -3.60 -16.62 -30.06
N SER A 748 -2.72 -17.15 -30.91
CA SER A 748 -2.76 -18.58 -31.21
C SER A 748 -2.41 -19.31 -29.91
N PHE A 749 -3.39 -19.95 -29.27
CA PHE A 749 -3.13 -20.83 -28.12
C PHE A 749 -2.19 -21.93 -28.61
N ARG A 750 -0.90 -21.82 -28.28
CA ARG A 750 0.07 -22.86 -28.64
C ARG A 750 -0.11 -24.08 -27.76
N SER A 751 -0.80 -23.95 -26.60
CA SER A 751 -0.94 -25.06 -25.67
C SER A 751 -2.18 -25.05 -24.74
N SER A 752 -2.60 -23.92 -24.12
CA SER A 752 -3.85 -23.86 -23.31
C SER A 752 -4.26 -22.44 -22.92
N PRO A 753 -5.57 -22.08 -22.91
CA PRO A 753 -6.03 -20.76 -22.44
C PRO A 753 -5.75 -20.44 -20.97
N LEU A 754 -5.60 -21.45 -20.11
CA LEU A 754 -5.36 -21.27 -18.67
C LEU A 754 -3.86 -21.27 -18.33
N ARG A 755 -3.06 -22.02 -19.09
CA ARG A 755 -1.59 -22.08 -18.92
C ARG A 755 -0.84 -21.06 -19.74
N ASP A 756 -1.40 -20.60 -20.86
CA ASP A 756 -0.90 -19.45 -21.61
C ASP A 756 -1.27 -18.16 -20.83
N GLN A 757 -0.54 -17.93 -19.72
CA GLN A 757 -0.68 -16.81 -18.78
C GLN A 757 -0.64 -15.38 -19.36
N PRO A 758 -0.05 -15.08 -20.54
CA PRO A 758 0.12 -13.70 -20.98
C PRO A 758 -1.19 -12.90 -21.03
N MET A 759 -2.30 -13.50 -21.49
CA MET A 759 -3.57 -12.79 -21.57
C MET A 759 -4.18 -12.54 -20.18
N LEU A 760 -4.15 -13.52 -19.29
CA LEU A 760 -4.62 -13.33 -17.90
C LEU A 760 -3.81 -12.26 -17.16
N ALA A 761 -2.49 -12.18 -17.41
CA ALA A 761 -1.64 -11.13 -16.88
C ALA A 761 -2.01 -9.75 -17.46
N VAL A 762 -2.29 -9.65 -18.76
CA VAL A 762 -2.77 -8.42 -19.40
C VAL A 762 -4.10 -7.98 -18.80
N VAL A 763 -5.06 -8.90 -18.60
CA VAL A 763 -6.35 -8.58 -17.97
C VAL A 763 -6.17 -8.07 -16.55
N ARG A 764 -5.33 -8.74 -15.74
CA ARG A 764 -5.01 -8.27 -14.37
C ARG A 764 -4.38 -6.89 -14.35
N ALA A 765 -3.43 -6.65 -15.23
CA ALA A 765 -2.72 -5.38 -15.31
C ALA A 765 -3.63 -4.26 -15.83
N ALA A 766 -4.46 -4.53 -16.85
CA ALA A 766 -5.45 -3.58 -17.35
C ALA A 766 -6.48 -3.24 -16.27
N ALA A 767 -7.04 -4.25 -15.58
CA ALA A 767 -8.00 -4.04 -14.49
C ALA A 767 -7.44 -3.28 -13.28
N ALA A 768 -6.12 -3.21 -13.13
CA ALA A 768 -5.48 -2.40 -12.09
C ALA A 768 -5.40 -0.92 -12.45
N GLU A 769 -5.48 -0.58 -13.74
CA GLU A 769 -5.38 0.79 -14.23
C GLU A 769 -6.71 1.35 -14.77
N THR A 770 -7.69 0.49 -15.09
CA THR A 770 -8.97 0.89 -15.71
C THR A 770 -10.17 0.56 -14.81
N PHE A 771 -10.95 1.57 -14.44
CA PHE A 771 -12.14 1.45 -13.57
C PHE A 771 -13.46 1.51 -14.36
N VAL A 772 -13.47 0.83 -15.52
CA VAL A 772 -14.63 0.64 -16.41
C VAL A 772 -14.78 -0.85 -16.73
N PRO A 773 -15.93 -1.27 -17.29
CA PRO A 773 -16.14 -2.67 -17.68
C PRO A 773 -15.10 -3.16 -18.69
N LEU A 774 -14.60 -4.37 -18.46
CA LEU A 774 -13.68 -5.09 -19.32
C LEU A 774 -14.35 -6.33 -19.92
N THR A 775 -14.38 -6.39 -21.24
CA THR A 775 -14.93 -7.52 -22.01
C THR A 775 -13.81 -8.30 -22.65
N ILE A 776 -13.76 -9.61 -22.46
CA ILE A 776 -12.74 -10.48 -23.06
C ILE A 776 -13.38 -11.40 -24.09
N GLY A 777 -12.95 -11.30 -25.34
CA GLY A 777 -13.35 -12.23 -26.39
C GLY A 777 -12.22 -13.15 -26.81
N GLY A 778 -12.55 -14.38 -27.23
CA GLY A 778 -11.58 -15.34 -27.76
C GLY A 778 -11.00 -16.30 -26.72
N GLY A 779 -11.08 -17.60 -27.00
CA GLY A 779 -10.59 -18.67 -26.12
C GLY A 779 -11.56 -19.12 -25.02
N ILE A 780 -12.78 -18.56 -24.97
CA ILE A 780 -13.81 -18.94 -23.98
C ILE A 780 -14.61 -20.12 -24.52
N LYS A 781 -14.10 -21.33 -24.28
CA LYS A 781 -14.68 -22.60 -24.73
C LYS A 781 -14.16 -23.76 -23.88
N ASP A 782 -14.77 -24.93 -24.05
CA ASP A 782 -14.20 -26.15 -23.51
C ASP A 782 -12.83 -26.41 -24.15
N THR A 783 -11.83 -26.65 -23.31
CA THR A 783 -10.44 -26.85 -23.73
C THR A 783 -9.81 -28.02 -22.99
N VAL A 784 -8.67 -28.49 -23.48
CA VAL A 784 -7.87 -29.52 -22.84
C VAL A 784 -6.48 -28.94 -22.64
N ASP A 785 -6.00 -28.95 -21.40
CA ASP A 785 -4.65 -28.51 -21.06
C ASP A 785 -3.59 -29.44 -21.70
N PRO A 786 -2.32 -29.02 -21.88
CA PRO A 786 -1.28 -29.86 -22.47
C PRO A 786 -0.96 -31.13 -21.68
N ASP A 787 -1.38 -31.19 -20.42
CA ASP A 787 -1.28 -32.38 -19.57
C ASP A 787 -2.47 -33.34 -19.72
N GLY A 788 -3.43 -33.03 -20.61
CA GLY A 788 -4.63 -33.82 -20.85
C GLY A 788 -5.81 -33.46 -19.93
N THR A 789 -5.67 -32.50 -19.02
CA THR A 789 -6.77 -32.11 -18.11
C THR A 789 -7.88 -31.39 -18.89
N PRO A 790 -9.12 -31.90 -18.91
CA PRO A 790 -10.24 -31.19 -19.52
C PRO A 790 -10.62 -29.97 -18.66
N ARG A 791 -10.90 -28.86 -19.32
CA ARG A 791 -11.26 -27.57 -18.73
C ARG A 791 -12.55 -27.09 -19.36
N THR A 792 -13.59 -26.92 -18.54
CA THR A 792 -14.89 -26.43 -19.03
C THR A 792 -14.83 -24.94 -19.36
N ALA A 793 -15.70 -24.49 -20.27
CA ALA A 793 -15.84 -23.07 -20.61
C ALA A 793 -16.17 -22.22 -19.37
N LEU A 794 -16.91 -22.80 -18.41
CA LEU A 794 -17.22 -22.16 -17.13
C LEU A 794 -15.97 -21.92 -16.27
N GLU A 795 -15.05 -22.89 -16.19
CA GLU A 795 -13.77 -22.74 -15.49
C GLU A 795 -12.88 -21.69 -16.17
N VAL A 796 -12.84 -21.70 -17.50
CA VAL A 796 -12.09 -20.72 -18.29
C VAL A 796 -12.63 -19.31 -18.04
N ALA A 797 -13.95 -19.12 -18.19
CA ALA A 797 -14.61 -17.84 -17.93
C ALA A 797 -14.42 -17.37 -16.47
N GLY A 798 -14.59 -18.28 -15.50
CA GLY A 798 -14.36 -17.99 -14.08
C GLY A 798 -12.93 -17.51 -13.79
N THR A 799 -11.93 -18.06 -14.48
CA THR A 799 -10.54 -17.60 -14.35
C THR A 799 -10.34 -16.21 -14.93
N TYR A 800 -10.96 -15.90 -16.07
CA TYR A 800 -10.93 -14.54 -16.64
C TYR A 800 -11.66 -13.52 -15.75
N PHE A 801 -12.81 -13.88 -15.17
CA PHE A 801 -13.53 -13.01 -14.23
C PHE A 801 -12.69 -12.71 -12.99
N ARG A 802 -12.04 -13.72 -12.40
CA ARG A 802 -11.10 -13.52 -11.27
C ARG A 802 -9.86 -12.72 -11.64
N ALA A 803 -9.44 -12.76 -12.90
CA ALA A 803 -8.34 -11.95 -13.39
C ALA A 803 -8.70 -10.47 -13.54
N GLY A 804 -9.97 -10.12 -13.71
CA GLY A 804 -10.41 -8.73 -13.88
C GLY A 804 -11.43 -8.49 -14.99
N ALA A 805 -11.80 -9.52 -15.77
CA ALA A 805 -12.87 -9.40 -16.75
C ALA A 805 -14.23 -9.24 -16.07
N ASP A 806 -15.14 -8.51 -16.70
CA ASP A 806 -16.54 -8.39 -16.27
C ASP A 806 -17.48 -9.18 -17.18
N LYS A 807 -17.09 -9.32 -18.45
CA LYS A 807 -17.86 -10.04 -19.47
C LYS A 807 -16.95 -10.90 -20.33
N VAL A 808 -17.50 -12.01 -20.81
CA VAL A 808 -16.83 -12.90 -21.77
C VAL A 808 -17.61 -12.92 -23.08
N SER A 809 -16.89 -12.86 -24.20
CA SER A 809 -17.44 -12.93 -25.55
C SER A 809 -17.24 -14.32 -26.14
N ILE A 810 -18.34 -14.92 -26.59
CA ILE A 810 -18.41 -16.24 -27.23
C ILE A 810 -18.69 -16.03 -28.72
N GLY A 811 -17.86 -16.63 -29.58
CA GLY A 811 -17.99 -16.55 -31.04
C GLY A 811 -18.49 -17.86 -31.65
N SER A 812 -17.57 -18.67 -32.19
CA SER A 812 -17.92 -19.88 -32.96
C SER A 812 -18.73 -20.91 -32.17
N GLU A 813 -18.49 -21.07 -30.87
CA GLU A 813 -19.26 -21.97 -30.01
C GLU A 813 -20.74 -21.57 -29.91
N ALA A 814 -21.06 -20.29 -30.04
CA ALA A 814 -22.45 -19.83 -30.03
C ALA A 814 -23.20 -20.35 -31.28
N VAL A 815 -22.54 -20.35 -32.43
CA VAL A 815 -23.12 -20.86 -33.68
C VAL A 815 -23.42 -22.36 -33.57
N VAL A 816 -22.44 -23.13 -33.07
CA VAL A 816 -22.59 -24.58 -32.86
C VAL A 816 -23.72 -24.88 -31.86
N ALA A 817 -23.79 -24.14 -30.76
CA ALA A 817 -24.82 -24.31 -29.75
C ALA A 817 -26.23 -24.00 -30.30
N VAL A 818 -26.37 -22.94 -31.10
CA VAL A 818 -27.65 -22.59 -31.73
C VAL A 818 -28.06 -23.61 -32.78
N GLU A 819 -27.14 -24.10 -33.61
CA GLU A 819 -27.44 -25.18 -34.56
C GLU A 819 -27.92 -26.45 -33.83
N ALA A 820 -27.25 -26.82 -32.74
CA ALA A 820 -27.64 -27.97 -31.91
C ALA A 820 -28.99 -27.77 -31.21
N MET A 821 -29.36 -26.53 -30.89
CA MET A 821 -30.68 -26.17 -30.36
C MET A 821 -31.75 -26.25 -31.46
N LEU A 822 -31.49 -25.70 -32.65
CA LEU A 822 -32.42 -25.70 -33.78
C LEU A 822 -32.65 -27.09 -34.37
N ALA A 823 -31.65 -27.97 -34.30
CA ALA A 823 -31.80 -29.38 -34.67
C ALA A 823 -32.77 -30.16 -33.76
N ARG A 824 -33.11 -29.62 -32.59
CA ARG A 824 -34.00 -30.26 -31.59
C ARG A 824 -35.17 -29.33 -31.22
N PRO A 825 -36.07 -29.00 -32.16
CA PRO A 825 -37.18 -28.09 -31.91
C PRO A 825 -38.12 -28.69 -30.84
N GLY A 826 -38.53 -27.86 -29.88
CA GLY A 826 -39.49 -28.24 -28.83
C GLY A 826 -38.91 -29.03 -27.65
N GLN A 827 -37.62 -29.36 -27.65
CA GLN A 827 -36.96 -29.97 -26.48
C GLN A 827 -36.48 -28.90 -25.48
N ALA A 828 -36.39 -29.29 -24.20
CA ALA A 828 -35.77 -28.45 -23.18
C ALA A 828 -34.30 -28.18 -23.53
N LEU A 829 -33.80 -27.03 -23.09
CA LEU A 829 -32.40 -26.66 -23.31
C LEU A 829 -31.48 -27.68 -22.62
N ALA A 830 -30.34 -27.97 -23.26
CA ALA A 830 -29.46 -29.05 -22.81
C ALA A 830 -28.70 -28.73 -21.52
N GLY A 831 -28.55 -27.44 -21.19
CA GLY A 831 -27.79 -26.98 -20.03
C GLY A 831 -26.27 -27.16 -20.17
N THR A 832 -25.78 -27.50 -21.36
CA THR A 832 -24.38 -27.87 -21.59
C THR A 832 -23.60 -26.82 -22.37
N SER A 833 -24.25 -25.88 -23.04
CA SER A 833 -23.51 -24.88 -23.82
C SER A 833 -22.75 -23.90 -22.91
N PRO A 834 -21.64 -23.29 -23.40
CA PRO A 834 -20.95 -22.23 -22.66
C PRO A 834 -21.87 -21.07 -22.27
N MET A 835 -22.83 -20.70 -23.13
CA MET A 835 -23.79 -19.64 -22.83
C MET A 835 -24.68 -19.99 -21.63
N GLU A 836 -25.25 -21.20 -21.61
CA GLU A 836 -26.14 -21.66 -20.53
C GLU A 836 -25.37 -21.80 -19.21
N THR A 837 -24.21 -22.46 -19.23
CA THR A 837 -23.43 -22.73 -18.02
C THR A 837 -22.89 -21.44 -17.38
N ILE A 838 -22.36 -20.51 -18.19
CA ILE A 838 -21.82 -19.25 -17.69
C ILE A 838 -22.97 -18.33 -17.23
N SER A 839 -24.05 -18.20 -18.01
CA SER A 839 -25.17 -17.33 -17.64
C SER A 839 -25.94 -17.83 -16.43
N HIS A 840 -25.98 -19.14 -16.18
CA HIS A 840 -26.61 -19.70 -14.98
C HIS A 840 -25.85 -19.32 -13.70
N VAL A 841 -24.53 -19.20 -13.74
CA VAL A 841 -23.70 -18.85 -12.57
C VAL A 841 -23.56 -17.34 -12.41
N TYR A 842 -23.18 -16.66 -13.49
CA TYR A 842 -22.80 -15.24 -13.48
C TYR A 842 -23.91 -14.29 -13.99
N GLY A 843 -25.06 -14.84 -14.37
CA GLY A 843 -26.14 -14.10 -15.01
C GLY A 843 -25.89 -13.88 -16.50
N ARG A 844 -26.97 -13.69 -17.28
CA ARG A 844 -26.88 -13.43 -18.73
C ARG A 844 -26.02 -12.21 -19.06
N GLN A 845 -25.98 -11.21 -18.17
CA GLN A 845 -25.19 -9.98 -18.33
C GLN A 845 -23.67 -10.22 -18.46
N ALA A 846 -23.17 -11.37 -18.03
CA ALA A 846 -21.75 -11.74 -18.15
C ALA A 846 -21.39 -12.34 -19.52
N VAL A 847 -22.39 -12.71 -20.33
CA VAL A 847 -22.23 -13.44 -21.60
C VAL A 847 -22.56 -12.52 -22.77
N VAL A 848 -21.53 -12.20 -23.55
CA VAL A 848 -21.62 -11.49 -24.82
C VAL A 848 -21.47 -12.50 -25.96
N VAL A 849 -22.25 -12.37 -27.03
CA VAL A 849 -22.09 -13.21 -28.23
C VAL A 849 -21.60 -12.37 -29.39
N SER A 850 -20.40 -12.69 -29.90
CA SER A 850 -19.83 -12.06 -31.07
C SER A 850 -20.35 -12.74 -32.32
N ILE A 851 -21.08 -11.99 -33.15
CA ILE A 851 -21.66 -12.49 -34.40
C ILE A 851 -20.95 -11.82 -35.57
N ASP A 852 -20.47 -12.64 -36.50
CA ASP A 852 -19.76 -12.23 -37.71
C ASP A 852 -20.60 -12.58 -38.96
N PRO A 853 -21.58 -11.75 -39.34
CA PRO A 853 -22.41 -11.98 -40.50
C PRO A 853 -21.74 -11.52 -41.80
N ARG A 854 -22.09 -12.19 -42.89
CA ARG A 854 -21.69 -11.86 -44.27
C ARG A 854 -22.93 -11.67 -45.14
N LYS A 855 -22.94 -10.66 -46.00
CA LYS A 855 -24.00 -10.48 -47.00
C LYS A 855 -23.99 -11.59 -48.05
N VAL A 856 -25.16 -12.17 -48.30
CA VAL A 856 -25.40 -13.15 -49.36
C VAL A 856 -26.52 -12.63 -50.24
N TYR A 857 -26.20 -12.35 -51.51
CA TYR A 857 -27.16 -11.85 -52.49
C TYR A 857 -28.04 -12.96 -53.00
N VAL A 858 -29.34 -12.68 -53.14
CA VAL A 858 -30.34 -13.60 -53.66
C VAL A 858 -31.12 -12.94 -54.80
N THR A 859 -31.58 -13.77 -55.73
CA THR A 859 -32.39 -13.35 -56.89
C THR A 859 -33.87 -13.70 -56.73
N ASP A 860 -34.20 -14.67 -55.85
CA ASP A 860 -35.57 -15.09 -55.56
C ASP A 860 -36.05 -14.43 -54.26
N PRO A 861 -37.12 -13.58 -54.31
CA PRO A 861 -37.71 -12.97 -53.12
C PRO A 861 -38.32 -13.96 -52.11
N ALA A 862 -38.59 -15.22 -52.52
CA ALA A 862 -39.13 -16.24 -51.63
C ALA A 862 -38.08 -16.84 -50.69
N GLU A 863 -36.79 -16.73 -51.02
CA GLU A 863 -35.69 -17.25 -50.20
C GLU A 863 -35.41 -16.28 -49.04
N HIS A 864 -35.59 -16.73 -47.79
CA HIS A 864 -35.44 -15.92 -46.58
C HIS A 864 -36.34 -14.67 -46.50
N ALA A 865 -37.58 -14.75 -47.02
CA ALA A 865 -38.51 -13.61 -47.14
C ALA A 865 -38.67 -12.74 -45.87
N ASP A 866 -38.64 -13.34 -44.67
CA ASP A 866 -38.81 -12.62 -43.39
C ASP A 866 -37.57 -11.82 -42.95
N GLU A 867 -36.42 -12.04 -43.58
CA GLU A 867 -35.11 -11.50 -43.18
C GLU A 867 -34.37 -10.83 -44.34
N LEU A 868 -35.06 -10.66 -45.47
CA LEU A 868 -34.51 -10.14 -46.71
C LEU A 868 -34.42 -8.61 -46.69
N VAL A 869 -33.24 -8.09 -47.05
CA VAL A 869 -33.01 -6.64 -47.18
C VAL A 869 -33.06 -6.27 -48.67
N ILE A 870 -33.95 -5.34 -49.02
CA ILE A 870 -34.12 -4.83 -50.38
C ILE A 870 -33.29 -3.55 -50.54
N GLY A 871 -32.35 -3.55 -51.49
CA GLY A 871 -31.41 -2.45 -51.68
C GLY A 871 -32.03 -1.08 -51.96
N LYS A 872 -33.27 -1.04 -52.48
CA LYS A 872 -34.00 0.22 -52.72
C LYS A 872 -34.43 0.91 -51.44
N ASP A 873 -34.75 0.13 -50.41
CA ASP A 873 -35.26 0.59 -49.11
C ASP A 873 -34.19 0.59 -48.02
N ALA A 874 -33.04 -0.04 -48.31
CA ALA A 874 -31.91 -0.13 -47.41
C ALA A 874 -31.21 1.22 -47.23
N ILE A 875 -30.96 1.59 -45.97
CA ILE A 875 -30.40 2.87 -45.57
C ILE A 875 -28.91 2.95 -45.92
N SER A 876 -28.22 1.83 -45.76
CA SER A 876 -26.78 1.73 -45.91
C SER A 876 -26.37 1.12 -47.25
N ALA A 877 -27.32 0.86 -48.15
CA ALA A 877 -27.02 0.32 -49.47
C ALA A 877 -26.05 1.20 -50.25
N ARG A 878 -25.04 0.57 -50.85
CA ARG A 878 -24.17 1.25 -51.80
C ARG A 878 -24.93 1.51 -53.11
N PRO A 879 -24.54 2.50 -53.92
CA PRO A 879 -25.22 2.79 -55.20
C PRO A 879 -25.40 1.55 -56.09
N GLU A 880 -24.41 0.65 -56.11
CA GLU A 880 -24.41 -0.61 -56.85
C GLU A 880 -25.25 -1.74 -56.23
N GLU A 881 -25.79 -1.53 -55.03
CA GLU A 881 -26.62 -2.49 -54.29
C GLU A 881 -28.11 -2.15 -54.38
N LYS A 882 -28.48 -0.99 -54.94
CA LYS A 882 -29.88 -0.52 -54.99
C LYS A 882 -30.84 -1.48 -55.69
N ASP A 883 -30.38 -2.19 -56.72
CA ASP A 883 -31.20 -3.16 -57.46
C ASP A 883 -31.02 -4.61 -56.98
N LYS A 884 -30.35 -4.82 -55.84
CA LYS A 884 -30.06 -6.14 -55.29
C LYS A 884 -30.85 -6.41 -54.01
N MET A 885 -31.00 -7.69 -53.68
CA MET A 885 -31.60 -8.17 -52.44
C MET A 885 -30.59 -9.11 -51.75
N TRP A 886 -30.49 -9.05 -50.44
CA TRP A 886 -29.56 -9.91 -49.69
C TRP A 886 -30.07 -10.25 -48.29
N TRP A 887 -29.55 -11.35 -47.75
CA TRP A 887 -29.68 -11.72 -46.35
C TRP A 887 -28.30 -11.84 -45.71
N TYR A 888 -28.27 -12.06 -44.40
CA TYR A 888 -27.03 -12.10 -43.63
C TYR A 888 -26.77 -13.51 -43.08
N GLN A 889 -25.74 -14.14 -43.62
CA GLN A 889 -25.32 -15.48 -43.25
C GLN A 889 -24.31 -15.42 -42.09
N ALA A 890 -24.51 -16.24 -41.06
CA ALA A 890 -23.58 -16.37 -39.96
C ALA A 890 -22.31 -17.13 -40.36
N THR A 891 -21.20 -16.78 -39.74
CA THR A 891 -19.90 -17.42 -39.98
C THR A 891 -19.25 -17.89 -38.68
N THR A 892 -18.24 -18.73 -38.80
CA THR A 892 -17.39 -19.21 -37.69
C THR A 892 -15.92 -19.03 -38.05
N GLN A 893 -15.03 -19.24 -37.07
CA GLN A 893 -13.58 -19.11 -37.20
C GLN A 893 -13.14 -17.71 -37.69
N GLY A 894 -13.76 -16.66 -37.17
CA GLY A 894 -13.47 -15.27 -37.53
C GLY A 894 -13.80 -14.94 -38.99
N GLY A 895 -15.00 -15.30 -39.45
CA GLY A 895 -15.43 -14.97 -40.82
C GLY A 895 -14.99 -15.92 -41.93
N ARG A 896 -14.24 -17.00 -41.61
CA ARG A 896 -13.61 -17.90 -42.60
C ARG A 896 -14.53 -19.00 -43.10
N THR A 897 -15.43 -19.49 -42.24
CA THR A 897 -16.30 -20.63 -42.57
C THR A 897 -17.75 -20.20 -42.48
N ASN A 898 -18.45 -20.20 -43.62
CA ASN A 898 -19.89 -19.93 -43.68
C ASN A 898 -20.68 -21.07 -43.05
N ARG A 899 -21.76 -20.75 -42.35
CA ARG A 899 -22.70 -21.73 -41.77
C ARG A 899 -24.09 -21.57 -42.38
N PRO A 900 -24.88 -22.64 -42.51
CA PRO A 900 -26.25 -22.57 -43.02
C PRO A 900 -27.20 -22.03 -41.93
N LEU A 901 -26.87 -20.86 -41.36
CA LEU A 901 -27.59 -20.23 -40.27
C LEU A 901 -27.70 -18.73 -40.54
N SER A 902 -28.91 -18.17 -40.40
CA SER A 902 -29.12 -16.73 -40.48
C SER A 902 -28.63 -16.02 -39.23
N VAL A 903 -28.21 -14.76 -39.39
CA VAL A 903 -27.87 -13.86 -38.28
C VAL A 903 -29.03 -13.71 -37.28
N VAL A 904 -30.28 -13.68 -37.77
CA VAL A 904 -31.48 -13.52 -36.93
C VAL A 904 -31.76 -14.78 -36.13
N GLN A 905 -31.63 -15.95 -36.77
CA GLN A 905 -31.74 -17.25 -36.11
C GLN A 905 -30.65 -17.41 -35.03
N LEU A 906 -29.42 -17.02 -35.34
CA LEU A 906 -28.30 -17.01 -34.40
C LEU A 906 -28.57 -16.09 -33.21
N ALA A 907 -28.99 -14.85 -33.47
CA ALA A 907 -29.27 -13.85 -32.43
C ALA A 907 -30.40 -14.31 -31.47
N LYS A 908 -31.53 -14.78 -32.01
CA LYS A 908 -32.64 -15.33 -31.23
C LYS A 908 -32.24 -16.59 -30.45
N GLY A 909 -31.42 -17.45 -31.07
CA GLY A 909 -30.91 -18.65 -30.42
C GLY A 909 -29.96 -18.33 -29.27
N ALA A 910 -29.04 -17.38 -29.46
CA ALA A 910 -28.13 -16.91 -28.44
C ALA A 910 -28.88 -16.30 -27.24
N GLU A 911 -29.90 -15.46 -27.48
CA GLU A 911 -30.76 -14.92 -26.42
C GLU A 911 -31.43 -16.03 -25.61
N ARG A 912 -31.99 -17.04 -26.29
CA ARG A 912 -32.62 -18.20 -25.63
C ARG A 912 -31.66 -19.05 -24.81
N LEU A 913 -30.41 -19.16 -25.24
CA LEU A 913 -29.35 -19.91 -24.55
C LEU A 913 -28.70 -19.11 -23.40
N GLY A 914 -29.14 -17.87 -23.15
CA GLY A 914 -28.71 -17.07 -22.00
C GLY A 914 -27.68 -15.98 -22.31
N ALA A 915 -27.47 -15.61 -23.58
CA ALA A 915 -26.71 -14.41 -23.91
C ALA A 915 -27.40 -13.16 -23.35
N GLY A 916 -26.62 -12.23 -22.79
CA GLY A 916 -27.12 -10.94 -22.30
C GLY A 916 -26.78 -9.77 -23.18
N GLU A 917 -25.91 -9.93 -24.18
CA GLU A 917 -25.55 -8.87 -25.12
C GLU A 917 -25.05 -9.47 -26.44
N ILE A 918 -25.37 -8.83 -27.56
CA ILE A 918 -24.85 -9.21 -28.88
C ILE A 918 -23.81 -8.19 -29.32
N LEU A 919 -22.60 -8.65 -29.56
CA LEU A 919 -21.59 -7.90 -30.29
C LEU A 919 -21.75 -8.19 -31.79
N LEU A 920 -22.39 -7.26 -32.50
CA LEU A 920 -22.75 -7.43 -33.91
C LEU A 920 -21.68 -6.79 -34.80
N ASN A 921 -20.79 -7.63 -35.32
CA ASN A 921 -19.81 -7.21 -36.31
C ASN A 921 -20.45 -7.20 -37.71
N SER A 922 -19.71 -6.68 -38.69
CA SER A 922 -20.09 -6.76 -40.10
C SER A 922 -18.84 -7.00 -40.93
N ILE A 923 -18.72 -8.19 -41.51
CA ILE A 923 -17.55 -8.56 -42.32
C ILE A 923 -17.41 -7.61 -43.52
N ASP A 924 -18.52 -7.20 -44.10
CA ASP A 924 -18.54 -6.33 -45.29
C ASP A 924 -18.21 -4.87 -44.98
N ARG A 925 -18.37 -4.42 -43.72
CA ARG A 925 -18.01 -3.06 -43.28
C ARG A 925 -16.67 -2.99 -42.57
N ASP A 926 -16.11 -4.12 -42.16
CA ASP A 926 -14.91 -4.10 -41.34
C ASP A 926 -13.72 -3.44 -42.07
N GLY A 927 -13.03 -2.53 -41.38
CA GLY A 927 -11.92 -1.75 -41.93
C GLY A 927 -12.24 -0.76 -43.07
N THR A 928 -13.49 -0.63 -43.51
CA THR A 928 -13.87 0.27 -44.63
C THR A 928 -13.96 1.75 -44.24
N ASN A 929 -14.17 2.06 -42.95
CA ASN A 929 -14.35 3.40 -42.40
C ASN A 929 -15.52 4.22 -43.01
N ILE A 930 -16.45 3.60 -43.74
CA ILE A 930 -17.57 4.30 -44.41
C ILE A 930 -18.84 4.42 -43.57
N GLY A 931 -18.88 3.84 -42.36
CA GLY A 931 -20.08 3.75 -41.52
C GLY A 931 -20.44 2.32 -41.14
N TYR A 932 -21.27 2.18 -40.11
CA TYR A 932 -21.83 0.90 -39.67
C TYR A 932 -22.86 0.37 -40.66
N ASP A 933 -23.13 -0.94 -40.65
CA ASP A 933 -24.23 -1.51 -41.42
C ASP A 933 -25.57 -1.33 -40.69
N LEU A 934 -26.25 -0.22 -40.98
CA LEU A 934 -27.48 0.17 -40.29
C LEU A 934 -28.64 -0.81 -40.52
N ASP A 935 -28.69 -1.44 -41.69
CA ASP A 935 -29.75 -2.38 -42.06
C ASP A 935 -29.61 -3.70 -41.29
N LEU A 936 -28.38 -4.23 -41.23
CA LEU A 936 -28.04 -5.37 -40.37
C LEU A 936 -28.37 -5.10 -38.90
N ILE A 937 -27.99 -3.93 -38.40
CA ILE A 937 -28.21 -3.58 -36.99
C ILE A 937 -29.70 -3.49 -36.68
N ARG A 938 -30.51 -2.84 -37.53
CA ARG A 938 -31.97 -2.79 -37.35
C ARG A 938 -32.60 -4.18 -37.40
N LEU A 939 -32.16 -5.02 -38.34
CA LEU A 939 -32.66 -6.38 -38.49
C LEU A 939 -32.47 -7.19 -37.19
N VAL A 940 -31.25 -7.18 -36.64
CA VAL A 940 -30.95 -7.90 -35.40
C VAL A 940 -31.63 -7.23 -34.20
N LYS A 941 -31.64 -5.89 -34.12
CA LYS A 941 -32.25 -5.17 -32.99
C LYS A 941 -33.74 -5.41 -32.87
N ASN A 942 -34.45 -5.55 -33.99
CA ASN A 942 -35.87 -5.89 -34.01
C ASN A 942 -36.12 -7.37 -33.67
N ALA A 943 -35.12 -8.24 -33.84
CA ALA A 943 -35.24 -9.67 -33.63
C ALA A 943 -35.06 -10.12 -32.17
N VAL A 944 -34.31 -9.37 -31.35
CA VAL A 944 -33.96 -9.75 -29.97
C VAL A 944 -34.35 -8.69 -28.95
N LYS A 945 -34.48 -9.09 -27.68
CA LYS A 945 -34.77 -8.19 -26.55
C LYS A 945 -33.56 -7.94 -25.64
N ILE A 946 -32.38 -8.42 -26.03
CA ILE A 946 -31.10 -8.13 -25.35
C ILE A 946 -30.37 -6.94 -26.02
N PRO A 947 -29.49 -6.24 -25.28
CA PRO A 947 -28.65 -5.18 -25.83
C PRO A 947 -27.84 -5.60 -27.06
N VAL A 948 -27.72 -4.69 -28.04
CA VAL A 948 -26.91 -4.90 -29.25
C VAL A 948 -25.83 -3.84 -29.32
N VAL A 949 -24.59 -4.28 -29.50
CA VAL A 949 -23.41 -3.43 -29.72
C VAL A 949 -23.14 -3.39 -31.23
N ALA A 950 -23.27 -2.21 -31.83
CA ALA A 950 -22.92 -2.00 -33.22
C ALA A 950 -21.39 -1.99 -33.39
N SER A 951 -20.85 -2.85 -34.25
CA SER A 951 -19.42 -2.96 -34.52
C SER A 951 -19.15 -2.96 -36.04
N SER A 952 -17.88 -2.74 -36.40
CA SER A 952 -17.34 -2.70 -37.77
C SER A 952 -17.82 -1.53 -38.65
N GLY A 953 -16.88 -0.73 -39.16
CA GLY A 953 -17.13 0.31 -40.17
C GLY A 953 -17.06 1.77 -39.71
N ALA A 954 -16.91 2.04 -38.40
CA ALA A 954 -16.73 3.39 -37.88
C ALA A 954 -15.48 4.08 -38.46
N GLY A 955 -15.63 5.31 -38.98
CA GLY A 955 -14.55 6.11 -39.58
C GLY A 955 -14.46 7.55 -39.07
N LYS A 956 -15.57 8.11 -38.56
CA LYS A 956 -15.68 9.50 -38.08
C LYS A 956 -16.70 9.60 -36.94
N PRO A 957 -16.65 10.64 -36.08
CA PRO A 957 -17.63 10.86 -35.01
C PRO A 957 -19.09 10.83 -35.47
N ALA A 958 -19.38 11.39 -36.65
CA ALA A 958 -20.73 11.40 -37.22
C ALA A 958 -21.34 9.99 -37.42
N ASN A 959 -20.51 8.95 -37.62
CA ASN A 959 -21.01 7.58 -37.79
C ASN A 959 -21.61 7.04 -36.47
N PHE A 960 -21.13 7.52 -35.31
CA PHE A 960 -21.69 7.16 -34.00
C PHE A 960 -23.05 7.83 -33.78
N VAL A 961 -23.17 9.11 -34.12
CA VAL A 961 -24.45 9.84 -34.08
C VAL A 961 -25.48 9.12 -34.96
N GLU A 962 -25.09 8.82 -36.20
CA GLU A 962 -25.97 8.17 -37.18
C GLU A 962 -26.48 6.81 -36.71
N VAL A 963 -25.60 5.96 -36.15
CA VAL A 963 -26.02 4.62 -35.69
C VAL A 963 -26.98 4.72 -34.50
N PHE A 964 -26.74 5.61 -33.54
CA PHE A 964 -27.63 5.75 -32.39
C PHE A 964 -29.00 6.33 -32.77
N GLU A 965 -29.04 7.35 -33.63
CA GLU A 965 -30.30 7.97 -34.07
C GLU A 965 -31.13 7.03 -34.94
N LYS A 966 -30.49 6.31 -35.87
CA LYS A 966 -31.21 5.51 -36.86
C LYS A 966 -31.54 4.11 -36.36
N THR A 967 -30.80 3.53 -35.42
CA THR A 967 -30.98 2.11 -35.04
C THR A 967 -31.41 1.89 -33.60
N GLY A 968 -31.22 2.88 -32.72
CA GLY A 968 -31.62 2.77 -31.31
C GLY A 968 -30.77 1.82 -30.46
N VAL A 969 -29.62 1.35 -30.96
CA VAL A 969 -28.70 0.47 -30.22
C VAL A 969 -28.18 1.09 -28.92
N GLU A 970 -27.87 0.24 -27.94
CA GLU A 970 -27.38 0.66 -26.63
C GLU A 970 -25.90 1.08 -26.66
N ALA A 971 -25.12 0.52 -27.58
CA ALA A 971 -23.68 0.74 -27.65
C ALA A 971 -23.16 0.72 -29.09
N ALA A 972 -22.08 1.46 -29.31
CA ALA A 972 -21.32 1.45 -30.55
C ALA A 972 -19.84 1.25 -30.23
N LEU A 973 -19.22 0.31 -30.95
CA LEU A 973 -17.86 -0.12 -30.77
C LEU A 973 -17.00 0.36 -31.94
N ALA A 974 -15.79 0.81 -31.64
CA ALA A 974 -14.75 0.96 -32.65
C ALA A 974 -13.40 0.48 -32.12
N ALA A 975 -12.60 -0.04 -33.05
CA ALA A 975 -11.24 -0.50 -32.79
C ALA A 975 -10.25 0.41 -33.51
N GLY A 976 -10.02 0.18 -34.80
CA GLY A 976 -8.88 0.73 -35.54
C GLY A 976 -8.73 2.25 -35.49
N ILE A 977 -9.84 3.01 -35.54
CA ILE A 977 -9.80 4.48 -35.55
C ILE A 977 -9.27 5.09 -34.25
N PHE A 978 -9.54 4.45 -33.11
CA PHE A 978 -9.08 4.89 -31.79
C PHE A 978 -7.59 4.58 -31.61
N HIS A 979 -7.15 3.37 -32.01
CA HIS A 979 -5.73 2.98 -31.96
C HIS A 979 -4.84 3.90 -32.78
N ARG A 980 -5.30 4.26 -33.98
CA ARG A 980 -4.55 5.09 -34.93
C ARG A 980 -4.64 6.58 -34.60
N LYS A 981 -5.45 6.95 -33.58
CA LYS A 981 -5.73 8.33 -33.20
C LYS A 981 -6.26 9.17 -34.38
N GLU A 982 -6.96 8.52 -35.31
CA GLU A 982 -7.65 9.18 -36.42
C GLU A 982 -8.90 9.91 -35.91
N VAL A 983 -9.54 9.31 -34.91
CA VAL A 983 -10.67 9.86 -34.17
C VAL A 983 -10.39 9.65 -32.70
N MET A 984 -10.54 10.69 -31.88
CA MET A 984 -10.39 10.56 -30.44
C MET A 984 -11.75 10.27 -29.80
N ILE A 985 -11.77 9.48 -28.72
CA ILE A 985 -13.01 9.18 -27.98
C ILE A 985 -13.72 10.45 -27.46
N PRO A 986 -13.01 11.49 -26.96
CA PRO A 986 -13.62 12.76 -26.61
C PRO A 986 -14.36 13.45 -27.76
N ASP A 987 -13.85 13.36 -28.99
CA ASP A 987 -14.49 13.96 -30.17
C ASP A 987 -15.81 13.24 -30.50
N VAL A 988 -15.84 11.92 -30.34
CA VAL A 988 -17.07 11.13 -30.47
C VAL A 988 -18.08 11.55 -29.41
N LYS A 989 -17.64 11.66 -28.15
CA LYS A 989 -18.52 12.07 -27.06
C LYS A 989 -19.04 13.50 -27.22
N ALA A 990 -18.21 14.43 -27.70
CA ALA A 990 -18.62 15.80 -28.00
C ALA A 990 -19.68 15.82 -29.11
N ALA A 991 -19.46 15.09 -30.22
CA ALA A 991 -20.44 15.01 -31.30
C ALA A 991 -21.79 14.40 -30.86
N LEU A 992 -21.75 13.42 -29.96
CA LEU A 992 -22.97 12.85 -29.37
C LEU A 992 -23.69 13.83 -28.43
N ASP A 993 -22.95 14.58 -27.61
CA ASP A 993 -23.51 15.62 -26.73
C ASP A 993 -24.14 16.76 -27.55
N GLU A 994 -23.50 17.19 -28.65
CA GLU A 994 -24.04 18.17 -29.61
C GLU A 994 -25.34 17.68 -30.27
N ALA A 995 -25.42 16.38 -30.60
CA ALA A 995 -26.63 15.73 -31.10
C ALA A 995 -27.70 15.49 -30.01
N ARG A 996 -27.48 15.94 -28.77
CA ARG A 996 -28.35 15.73 -27.61
C ARG A 996 -28.57 14.25 -27.27
N ILE A 997 -27.58 13.41 -27.56
CA ILE A 997 -27.53 12.02 -27.15
C ILE A 997 -26.83 11.95 -25.80
N ASN A 998 -27.46 11.30 -24.82
CA ASN A 998 -26.89 11.15 -23.48
C ASN A 998 -25.55 10.39 -23.55
N VAL A 999 -24.47 11.06 -23.14
CA VAL A 999 -23.12 10.49 -23.02
C VAL A 999 -22.53 10.71 -21.63
N ARG A 1000 -21.66 9.79 -21.21
CA ARG A 1000 -20.85 9.96 -20.01
C ARG A 1000 -19.77 11.00 -20.28
N LYS A 1001 -19.68 12.02 -19.44
CA LYS A 1001 -18.67 13.07 -19.51
C LYS A 1001 -17.46 12.73 -18.65
#